data_AF-A0A2T6LBJ1-F1
#
_entry.id   AF-A0A2T6LBJ1-F1
#
_cell.length_a   1.000
_cell.length_b   1.000
_cell.length_c   1.000
_cell.angle_alpha   90.00
_cell.angle_beta   90.00
_cell.angle_gamma   90.00
#
_symmetry.space_group_name_H-M   'P 1'
#
loop_
_entity.id
_entity.type
_entity.pdbx_description
1 polymer ?
#
loop_
_entity_poly.entity_id
_entity_poly.type
_entity_poly.pdbx_seq_one_letter_code
_entity_poly.pdbx_strand_id
1 'polypeptide(L)'
;MQGRPVTAPLIGRERQVRALQALLDQAAGGAGAALVLHGDAGVGKSALLEAVTLPGSLTLRTRGIEFEAEFAFAALHQLCRPVLGLLESLPGPQRDALETAFGLRPETQADLYLVSLATLNLLTSAGEGRPVVCLVDDAHWLDDASARVLGFVGRRLADEPVVLLLSTRDRPEPGPLDPIPTMPVTPLSEAESRALLRSRRTAPLDPRVEQRILAEARGNPLALLELPQMRHDPSAVPAYLVLTARDTVQKSFSQRLAALDRATRLPLLVAAAEPLGDPQLFWAALPRLDVGPAEVARAEGTGMLTVGSHVVLRHPLARAAVYEGATPEDRRTVHRVLAAVTDAERDLDRQIWHRAQASLGLDDDLAADLEGAASRAASRGGLAAAGTFLRRAAALSTEDTTRARRRLAAADTLQRAGDIEGAHVMLDRAESGPLDTAQTNEARLIRARITLYTRQGNKALRMLLDVAERLDPGTATDAYLAAFLAALWGRRLAGDDPLLEVAHAAARRRVEPADDDPRHLIIDAYTAQATRPPADAERAMRHTVEELVAAPVHDERLGQWWWIGAMIAEDLWDEASWRTLARRHVDVARETGAVTVLPNGLNLLALTDVHTGDLRTADARIAEAYAISEAIGAPGITYVDCLLHAWRGDETALQAMIDTEYPRAVANGEGGSLTSLELAQGILYNGLGKWERALAATAPTQERDEIGYYAFNPVEYIEAAARLGRNDLAAAPMQRLHERVAAHPTPWGSGTENRLLALLAGEQETAETYHQESIDSLSGSVARLELARSHLAYGEWLRRHRRPREAREHLDSAHEVFAAAGAMGFAGHAARELQAAGGSARPATSSMVSALSGRELLIATRVAEGATSNEVAAALFISRRTVDAHLRTIFRKLDITSRRELRSFDLT
;
A
#
# COMPACT_ATOMS: atom_id res chain seq x y z
N MET A 1 -22.19 11.23 37.04
CA MET A 1 -22.52 12.40 37.90
C MET A 1 -22.41 13.68 37.08
N GLN A 2 -23.29 14.63 37.38
CA GLN A 2 -23.78 15.73 36.55
C GLN A 2 -22.75 16.83 36.22
N GLY A 3 -22.75 17.25 34.94
CA GLY A 3 -22.69 18.65 34.50
C GLY A 3 -21.51 19.53 34.94
N ARG A 4 -20.48 19.60 34.10
CA ARG A 4 -19.71 20.85 33.90
C ARG A 4 -19.72 21.21 32.41
N PRO A 5 -20.63 22.09 31.93
CA PRO A 5 -20.46 22.76 30.66
C PRO A 5 -20.13 24.23 30.93
N VAL A 6 -18.85 24.57 30.99
CA VAL A 6 -18.40 25.93 30.65
C VAL A 6 -17.07 25.79 29.92
N THR A 7 -17.13 25.25 28.69
CA THR A 7 -16.10 25.57 27.71
C THR A 7 -16.29 27.05 27.38
N ALA A 8 -15.34 27.89 27.78
CA ALA A 8 -15.32 29.28 27.31
C ALA A 8 -15.45 29.28 25.78
N PRO A 9 -16.22 30.21 25.17
CA PRO A 9 -16.42 30.23 23.73
C PRO A 9 -15.06 30.29 23.02
N LEU A 10 -14.84 29.38 22.06
CA LEU A 10 -13.62 29.34 21.27
C LEU A 10 -13.60 30.56 20.33
N ILE A 11 -12.76 31.53 20.65
CA ILE A 11 -12.63 32.79 19.89
C ILE A 11 -12.10 32.50 18.48
N GLY A 12 -12.79 32.98 17.45
CA GLY A 12 -12.37 32.88 16.04
C GLY A 12 -12.48 31.48 15.45
N ARG A 13 -13.33 30.64 16.04
CA ARG A 13 -13.54 29.22 15.65
C ARG A 13 -15.00 28.89 15.38
N GLU A 14 -15.86 29.90 15.25
CA GLU A 14 -17.30 29.76 15.09
C GLU A 14 -17.68 29.02 13.80
N ARG A 15 -16.86 29.13 12.75
CA ARG A 15 -17.07 28.38 11.50
C ARG A 15 -16.79 26.89 11.67
N GLN A 16 -15.65 26.55 12.28
CA GLN A 16 -15.23 25.17 12.52
C GLN A 16 -16.17 24.47 13.50
N VAL A 17 -16.55 25.14 14.60
CA VAL A 17 -17.50 24.59 15.59
C VAL A 17 -18.85 24.29 14.94
N ARG A 18 -19.40 25.20 14.12
CA ARG A 18 -20.65 24.95 13.38
C ARG A 18 -20.56 23.78 12.43
N ALA A 19 -19.44 23.63 11.72
CA ALA A 19 -19.23 22.50 10.81
C ALA A 19 -19.18 21.16 11.58
N LEU A 20 -18.45 21.10 12.70
CA LEU A 20 -18.37 19.89 13.51
C LEU A 20 -19.72 19.54 14.17
N GLN A 21 -20.47 20.54 14.64
CA GLN A 21 -21.79 20.31 15.22
C GLN A 21 -22.77 19.76 14.16
N ALA A 22 -22.71 20.26 12.93
CA ALA A 22 -23.53 19.74 11.84
C ALA A 22 -23.25 18.24 11.55
N LEU A 23 -22.01 17.78 11.69
CA LEU A 23 -21.67 16.35 11.55
C LEU A 23 -22.25 15.51 12.69
N LEU A 24 -22.20 16.02 13.92
CA LEU A 24 -22.80 15.34 15.08
C LEU A 24 -24.32 15.25 14.96
N ASP A 25 -24.98 16.32 14.50
CA ASP A 25 -26.43 16.35 14.32
C ASP A 25 -26.87 15.40 13.19
N GLN A 26 -26.07 15.24 12.14
CA GLN A 26 -26.30 14.23 11.07
C GLN A 26 -26.24 12.80 11.62
N ALA A 27 -25.28 12.51 12.50
CA ALA A 27 -25.15 11.18 13.09
C ALA A 27 -26.28 10.85 14.05
N ALA A 28 -26.84 11.86 14.74
CA ALA A 28 -28.09 11.70 15.50
C ALA A 28 -29.27 11.32 14.61
N GLY A 29 -29.27 11.74 13.34
CA GLY A 29 -30.21 11.32 12.30
C GLY A 29 -29.89 9.98 11.64
N GLY A 30 -28.86 9.26 12.11
CA GLY A 30 -28.44 7.95 11.58
C GLY A 30 -27.42 8.01 10.43
N ALA A 31 -26.88 9.20 10.10
CA ALA A 31 -25.88 9.36 9.05
C ALA A 31 -24.54 9.82 9.66
N GLY A 32 -23.59 8.89 9.78
CA GLY A 32 -22.27 9.16 10.32
C GLY A 32 -21.37 9.95 9.40
N ALA A 33 -20.19 10.30 9.90
CA ALA A 33 -19.21 11.06 9.14
C ALA A 33 -17.82 10.87 9.73
N ALA A 34 -16.79 11.07 8.91
CA ALA A 34 -15.43 11.20 9.37
C ALA A 34 -14.83 12.54 8.92
N LEU A 35 -14.03 13.18 9.77
CA LEU A 35 -13.38 14.45 9.45
C LEU A 35 -11.99 14.51 10.08
N VAL A 36 -10.99 14.92 9.30
CA VAL A 36 -9.64 15.19 9.77
C VAL A 36 -9.43 16.70 9.89
N LEU A 37 -9.19 17.18 11.10
CA LEU A 37 -8.72 18.55 11.37
C LEU A 37 -7.21 18.59 11.13
N HIS A 38 -6.74 19.39 10.18
CA HIS A 38 -5.30 19.56 9.93
C HIS A 38 -4.86 21.03 10.12
N GLY A 39 -3.57 21.24 10.33
CA GLY A 39 -3.00 22.56 10.58
C GLY A 39 -1.79 22.52 11.50
N ASP A 40 -1.19 23.66 11.74
CA ASP A 40 0.03 23.78 12.54
C ASP A 40 -0.11 23.31 14.00
N ALA A 41 1.01 22.97 14.61
CA ALA A 41 1.07 22.64 16.03
C ALA A 41 0.57 23.83 16.88
N GLY A 42 -0.32 23.58 17.83
CA GLY A 42 -0.86 24.63 18.71
C GLY A 42 -1.96 25.50 18.09
N VAL A 43 -2.38 25.24 16.85
CA VAL A 43 -3.41 26.04 16.17
C VAL A 43 -4.83 25.89 16.77
N GLY A 44 -5.04 24.96 17.71
CA GLY A 44 -6.31 24.76 18.43
C GLY A 44 -7.17 23.59 17.98
N LYS A 45 -6.61 22.59 17.30
CA LYS A 45 -7.34 21.39 16.82
C LYS A 45 -7.92 20.54 17.97
N SER A 46 -7.11 20.22 18.99
CA SER A 46 -7.57 19.47 20.16
C SER A 46 -8.73 20.18 20.89
N ALA A 47 -8.65 21.51 21.00
CA ALA A 47 -9.71 22.31 21.60
C ALA A 47 -11.02 22.25 20.79
N LEU A 48 -10.95 22.13 19.46
CA LEU A 48 -12.11 21.91 18.60
C LEU A 48 -12.72 20.52 18.82
N LEU A 49 -11.89 19.47 18.96
CA LEU A 49 -12.35 18.10 19.28
C LEU A 49 -12.98 18.01 20.69
N GLU A 50 -12.54 18.82 21.64
CA GLU A 50 -13.10 18.88 23.00
C GLU A 50 -14.38 19.70 23.09
N ALA A 51 -14.54 20.72 22.26
CA ALA A 51 -15.69 21.61 22.29
C ALA A 51 -16.97 20.95 21.76
N VAL A 52 -16.86 19.86 21.02
CA VAL A 52 -17.97 19.19 20.36
C VAL A 52 -18.51 18.07 21.24
N THR A 53 -19.81 18.11 21.53
CA THR A 53 -20.48 17.09 22.35
C THR A 53 -21.85 16.79 21.76
N LEU A 54 -22.23 15.51 21.72
CA LEU A 54 -23.55 15.08 21.28
C LEU A 54 -24.28 14.41 22.47
N PRO A 55 -25.30 15.04 23.05
CA PRO A 55 -26.04 14.47 24.17
C PRO A 55 -26.63 13.09 23.81
N GLY A 56 -26.47 12.11 24.72
CA GLY A 56 -26.96 10.75 24.50
C GLY A 56 -26.08 9.84 23.62
N SER A 57 -24.95 10.34 23.11
CA SER A 57 -23.98 9.52 22.36
C SER A 57 -23.01 8.73 23.25
N LEU A 58 -22.41 7.68 22.69
CA LEU A 58 -21.27 6.98 23.25
C LEU A 58 -19.98 7.60 22.70
N THR A 59 -19.21 8.31 23.53
CA THR A 59 -17.93 8.88 23.10
C THR A 59 -16.77 7.91 23.36
N LEU A 60 -16.07 7.53 22.30
CA LEU A 60 -14.82 6.75 22.34
C LEU A 60 -13.66 7.70 22.03
N ARG A 61 -12.56 7.60 22.77
CA ARG A 61 -11.43 8.52 22.60
C ARG A 61 -10.11 7.76 22.57
N THR A 62 -9.22 8.18 21.71
CA THR A 62 -7.81 7.77 21.68
C THR A 62 -6.94 8.95 21.26
N ARG A 63 -5.65 8.86 21.52
CA ARG A 63 -4.67 9.88 21.13
C ARG A 63 -3.48 9.20 20.49
N GLY A 64 -3.01 9.74 19.36
CA GLY A 64 -1.76 9.32 18.75
C GLY A 64 -0.59 9.64 19.66
N ILE A 65 0.28 8.64 19.81
CA ILE A 65 1.36 8.63 20.78
C ILE A 65 2.62 8.18 20.04
N GLU A 66 3.62 9.05 19.96
CA GLU A 66 4.82 8.80 19.14
C GLU A 66 5.56 7.51 19.51
N PHE A 67 5.56 7.16 20.80
CA PHE A 67 6.17 5.92 21.27
C PHE A 67 5.38 4.66 20.81
N GLU A 68 4.06 4.77 20.73
CA GLU A 68 3.19 3.67 20.32
C GLU A 68 2.99 3.60 18.82
N ALA A 69 3.45 4.61 18.06
CA ALA A 69 3.40 4.62 16.60
C ALA A 69 4.05 3.39 15.96
N GLU A 70 4.90 2.70 16.70
CA GLU A 70 5.56 1.48 16.24
C GLU A 70 4.73 0.23 16.58
N PHE A 71 3.87 0.26 17.61
CA PHE A 71 3.11 -0.88 18.13
C PHE A 71 1.80 -1.06 17.38
N ALA A 72 1.75 -2.06 16.49
CA ALA A 72 0.56 -2.34 15.70
C ALA A 72 -0.70 -2.53 16.58
N PHE A 73 -1.77 -1.85 16.18
CA PHE A 73 -3.10 -1.84 16.79
C PHE A 73 -3.20 -1.21 18.18
N ALA A 74 -2.15 -0.55 18.69
CA ALA A 74 -2.15 0.05 20.02
C ALA A 74 -3.22 1.15 20.15
N ALA A 75 -3.27 2.08 19.20
CA ALA A 75 -4.25 3.17 19.26
C ALA A 75 -5.68 2.68 18.99
N LEU A 76 -5.83 1.65 18.15
CA LEU A 76 -7.09 1.00 17.86
C LEU A 76 -7.65 0.24 19.07
N HIS A 77 -6.79 -0.53 19.76
CA HIS A 77 -7.17 -1.23 20.98
C HIS A 77 -7.69 -0.26 22.04
N GLN A 78 -7.01 0.88 22.24
CA GLN A 78 -7.47 1.94 23.15
C GLN A 78 -8.83 2.49 22.77
N LEU A 79 -9.06 2.75 21.49
CA LEU A 79 -10.33 3.27 20.99
C LEU A 79 -11.47 2.26 21.21
N CYS A 80 -11.22 0.98 20.92
CA CYS A 80 -12.21 -0.10 21.02
C CYS A 80 -12.40 -0.64 22.43
N ARG A 81 -11.49 -0.37 23.37
CA ARG A 81 -11.51 -0.87 24.75
C ARG A 81 -12.88 -0.75 25.45
N PRO A 82 -13.62 0.38 25.35
CA PRO A 82 -14.91 0.53 26.02
C PRO A 82 -16.03 -0.35 25.44
N VAL A 83 -15.84 -0.90 24.24
CA VAL A 83 -16.85 -1.70 23.51
C VAL A 83 -16.42 -3.15 23.28
N LEU A 84 -15.29 -3.60 23.84
CA LEU A 84 -14.82 -4.99 23.71
C LEU A 84 -15.83 -6.04 24.23
N GLY A 85 -16.74 -5.66 25.14
CA GLY A 85 -17.83 -6.54 25.58
C GLY A 85 -18.81 -6.95 24.48
N LEU A 86 -18.74 -6.31 23.30
CA LEU A 86 -19.54 -6.64 22.11
C LEU A 86 -18.83 -7.57 21.13
N LEU A 87 -17.61 -8.05 21.43
CA LEU A 87 -16.86 -8.94 20.54
C LEU A 87 -17.63 -10.22 20.18
N GLU A 88 -18.42 -10.75 21.11
CA GLU A 88 -19.27 -11.94 20.90
C GLU A 88 -20.42 -11.72 19.89
N SER A 89 -20.72 -10.46 19.54
CA SER A 89 -21.69 -10.15 18.48
C SER A 89 -21.09 -10.23 17.07
N LEU A 90 -19.76 -10.36 16.96
CA LEU A 90 -19.07 -10.43 15.68
C LEU A 90 -19.00 -11.87 15.14
N PRO A 91 -18.98 -12.05 13.80
CA PRO A 91 -18.67 -13.34 13.19
C PRO A 91 -17.31 -13.90 13.66
N GLY A 92 -17.20 -15.22 13.81
CA GLY A 92 -16.00 -15.91 14.33
C GLY A 92 -14.68 -15.37 13.78
N PRO A 93 -14.45 -15.37 12.45
CA PRO A 93 -13.19 -14.86 11.87
C PRO A 93 -12.87 -13.40 12.19
N GLN A 94 -13.88 -12.55 12.39
CA GLN A 94 -13.71 -11.13 12.72
C GLN A 94 -13.39 -10.93 14.20
N ARG A 95 -14.07 -11.69 15.07
CA ARG A 95 -13.75 -11.75 16.49
C ARG A 95 -12.32 -12.24 16.69
N ASP A 96 -11.97 -13.35 16.03
CA ASP A 96 -10.65 -13.95 16.11
C ASP A 96 -9.57 -12.96 15.63
N ALA A 97 -9.82 -12.21 14.55
CA ALA A 97 -8.88 -11.19 14.07
C ALA A 97 -8.67 -10.04 15.07
N LEU A 98 -9.73 -9.51 15.70
CA LEU A 98 -9.58 -8.48 16.74
C LEU A 98 -8.91 -9.02 18.00
N GLU A 99 -9.24 -10.24 18.42
CA GLU A 99 -8.61 -10.89 19.56
C GLU A 99 -7.11 -11.09 19.31
N THR A 100 -6.71 -11.53 18.11
CA THR A 100 -5.31 -11.65 17.72
C THR A 100 -4.62 -10.28 17.65
N ALA A 101 -5.26 -9.27 17.05
CA ALA A 101 -4.72 -7.90 16.97
C ALA A 101 -4.51 -7.27 18.34
N PHE A 102 -5.40 -7.55 19.29
CA PHE A 102 -5.34 -7.03 20.66
C PHE A 102 -4.55 -7.94 21.62
N GLY A 103 -3.98 -9.05 21.12
CA GLY A 103 -3.17 -9.97 21.93
C GLY A 103 -3.96 -10.83 22.91
N LEU A 104 -5.27 -11.00 22.70
CA LEU A 104 -6.18 -11.85 23.49
C LEU A 104 -6.12 -13.33 23.08
N ARG A 105 -5.52 -13.64 21.92
CA ARG A 105 -5.26 -15.00 21.46
C ARG A 105 -3.79 -15.19 21.07
N PRO A 106 -3.13 -16.27 21.52
CA PRO A 106 -1.85 -16.67 20.99
C PRO A 106 -2.04 -17.39 19.64
N GLU A 107 -1.02 -17.33 18.77
CA GLU A 107 -0.76 -18.26 17.64
C GLU A 107 -1.32 -17.96 16.23
N THR A 108 -1.76 -16.75 15.89
CA THR A 108 -1.98 -16.37 14.46
C THR A 108 -1.56 -14.93 14.17
N GLN A 109 -1.29 -14.61 12.89
CA GLN A 109 -1.07 -13.23 12.45
C GLN A 109 -2.40 -12.52 12.25
N ALA A 110 -2.52 -11.29 12.77
CA ALA A 110 -3.74 -10.50 12.62
C ALA A 110 -3.86 -9.96 11.19
N ASP A 111 -4.83 -10.46 10.43
CA ASP A 111 -5.17 -9.91 9.11
C ASP A 111 -5.71 -8.48 9.28
N LEU A 112 -4.94 -7.50 8.82
CA LEU A 112 -5.24 -6.07 8.91
C LEU A 112 -6.59 -5.71 8.28
N TYR A 113 -7.01 -6.42 7.22
CA TYR A 113 -8.33 -6.24 6.61
C TYR A 113 -9.45 -6.79 7.49
N LEU A 114 -9.30 -8.01 8.03
CA LEU A 114 -10.28 -8.56 8.97
C LEU A 114 -10.39 -7.71 10.24
N VAL A 115 -9.27 -7.19 10.76
CA VAL A 115 -9.25 -6.25 11.89
C VAL A 115 -9.98 -4.96 11.54
N SER A 116 -9.78 -4.43 10.33
CA SER A 116 -10.47 -3.21 9.87
C SER A 116 -11.98 -3.41 9.75
N LEU A 117 -12.41 -4.55 9.19
CA LEU A 117 -13.82 -4.91 9.04
C LEU A 117 -14.48 -5.18 10.40
N ALA A 118 -13.80 -5.93 11.26
CA ALA A 118 -14.25 -6.23 12.61
C ALA A 118 -14.37 -4.95 13.46
N THR A 119 -13.44 -4.00 13.32
CA THR A 119 -13.52 -2.69 13.97
C THR A 119 -14.74 -1.91 13.51
N LEU A 120 -15.00 -1.83 12.21
CA LEU A 120 -16.18 -1.16 11.67
C LEU A 120 -17.46 -1.76 12.27
N ASN A 121 -17.59 -3.08 12.21
CA ASN A 121 -18.76 -3.79 12.73
C ASN A 121 -18.91 -3.63 14.24
N LEU A 122 -17.80 -3.64 14.99
CA LEU A 122 -17.82 -3.40 16.45
C LEU A 122 -18.34 -1.99 16.79
N LEU A 123 -17.89 -0.97 16.05
CA LEU A 123 -18.35 0.41 16.24
C LEU A 123 -19.81 0.60 15.81
N THR A 124 -20.23 -0.05 14.72
CA THR A 124 -21.64 -0.07 14.27
C THR A 124 -22.54 -0.76 15.29
N SER A 125 -22.17 -1.94 15.79
CA SER A 125 -22.92 -2.65 16.83
C SER A 125 -23.03 -1.82 18.11
N ALA A 126 -21.97 -1.10 18.49
CA ALA A 126 -22.01 -0.17 19.62
C ALA A 126 -22.96 1.04 19.39
N GLY A 127 -23.28 1.32 18.13
CA GLY A 127 -24.19 2.36 17.68
C GLY A 127 -25.66 1.95 17.58
N GLU A 128 -26.00 0.69 17.83
CA GLU A 128 -27.39 0.22 17.86
C GLU A 128 -28.15 0.86 19.04
N GLY A 129 -28.95 1.88 18.74
CA GLY A 129 -29.79 2.60 19.71
C GLY A 129 -29.23 3.93 20.24
N ARG A 130 -27.99 4.31 19.89
CA ARG A 130 -27.42 5.63 20.18
C ARG A 130 -26.22 5.94 19.27
N PRO A 131 -25.95 7.20 18.88
CA PRO A 131 -24.78 7.54 18.08
C PRO A 131 -23.46 7.27 18.82
N VAL A 132 -22.41 6.87 18.10
CA VAL A 132 -21.04 6.74 18.60
C VAL A 132 -20.21 7.92 18.10
N VAL A 133 -19.39 8.52 18.95
CA VAL A 133 -18.46 9.61 18.58
C VAL A 133 -17.04 9.19 18.94
N CYS A 134 -16.25 8.83 17.94
CA CYS A 134 -14.83 8.50 18.03
C CYS A 134 -14.00 9.78 17.87
N LEU A 135 -13.21 10.13 18.87
CA LEU A 135 -12.31 11.28 18.86
C LEU A 135 -10.86 10.79 18.90
N VAL A 136 -10.11 11.07 17.85
CA VAL A 136 -8.71 10.66 17.67
C VAL A 136 -7.83 11.89 17.60
N ASP A 137 -7.21 12.26 18.71
CA ASP A 137 -6.33 13.44 18.74
C ASP A 137 -4.90 13.07 18.31
N ASP A 138 -4.16 14.00 17.70
CA ASP A 138 -2.76 13.82 17.29
C ASP A 138 -2.50 12.57 16.40
N ALA A 139 -3.38 12.34 15.44
CA ALA A 139 -3.39 11.18 14.54
C ALA A 139 -2.07 10.94 13.76
N HIS A 140 -1.23 11.97 13.63
CA HIS A 140 0.14 11.88 13.09
C HIS A 140 1.10 11.02 13.92
N TRP A 141 0.67 10.55 15.08
CA TRP A 141 1.41 9.66 15.96
C TRP A 141 0.67 8.34 16.25
N LEU A 142 -0.37 8.02 15.48
CA LEU A 142 -0.97 6.69 15.53
C LEU A 142 0.02 5.67 14.99
N ASP A 143 -0.10 4.43 15.46
CA ASP A 143 0.55 3.31 14.79
C ASP A 143 -0.03 3.10 13.41
N ASP A 144 0.82 2.67 12.47
CA ASP A 144 0.47 2.58 11.06
C ASP A 144 -0.73 1.63 10.84
N ALA A 145 -0.78 0.51 11.58
CA ALA A 145 -1.89 -0.43 11.52
C ALA A 145 -3.22 0.20 11.98
N SER A 146 -3.23 0.90 13.12
CA SER A 146 -4.39 1.64 13.59
C SER A 146 -4.77 2.80 12.67
N ALA A 147 -3.80 3.54 12.12
CA ALA A 147 -4.06 4.63 11.20
C ALA A 147 -4.72 4.12 9.90
N ARG A 148 -4.26 2.98 9.37
CA ARG A 148 -4.87 2.28 8.22
C ARG A 148 -6.27 1.77 8.55
N VAL A 149 -6.47 1.18 9.72
CA VAL A 149 -7.80 0.74 10.18
C VAL A 149 -8.75 1.94 10.31
N LEU A 150 -8.32 3.03 10.94
CA LEU A 150 -9.15 4.23 11.13
C LEU A 150 -9.40 4.97 9.82
N GLY A 151 -8.44 4.99 8.90
CA GLY A 151 -8.62 5.43 7.52
C GLY A 151 -9.63 4.57 6.75
N PHE A 152 -9.56 3.25 6.93
CA PHE A 152 -10.52 2.29 6.38
C PHE A 152 -11.92 2.46 6.99
N VAL A 153 -12.03 2.67 8.29
CA VAL A 153 -13.32 2.87 8.98
C VAL A 153 -13.91 4.21 8.59
N GLY A 154 -13.11 5.29 8.67
CA GLY A 154 -13.55 6.66 8.42
C GLY A 154 -14.18 6.87 7.05
N ARG A 155 -13.63 6.25 5.99
CA ARG A 155 -14.21 6.31 4.64
C ARG A 155 -15.53 5.54 4.47
N ARG A 156 -16.00 4.82 5.50
CA ARG A 156 -17.17 3.93 5.46
C ARG A 156 -18.28 4.31 6.44
N LEU A 157 -18.10 5.33 7.26
CA LEU A 157 -19.04 5.70 8.33
C LEU A 157 -20.31 6.41 7.86
N ALA A 158 -20.41 6.78 6.59
CA ALA A 158 -21.50 7.64 6.13
C ALA A 158 -22.90 7.03 6.39
N ASP A 159 -23.03 5.69 6.44
CA ASP A 159 -24.28 4.92 6.69
C ASP A 159 -24.49 4.49 8.14
N GLU A 160 -23.51 4.76 8.99
CA GLU A 160 -23.48 4.24 10.34
C GLU A 160 -23.76 5.38 11.32
N PRO A 161 -24.40 5.17 12.48
CA PRO A 161 -24.58 6.22 13.47
C PRO A 161 -23.26 6.50 14.22
N VAL A 162 -22.15 6.65 13.51
CA VAL A 162 -20.79 6.78 14.05
C VAL A 162 -20.12 8.02 13.45
N VAL A 163 -19.57 8.88 14.30
CA VAL A 163 -18.75 10.03 13.90
C VAL A 163 -17.30 9.78 14.27
N LEU A 164 -16.36 9.89 13.32
CA LEU A 164 -14.93 9.80 13.57
C LEU A 164 -14.25 11.15 13.31
N LEU A 165 -13.86 11.84 14.37
CA LEU A 165 -13.12 13.09 14.26
C LEU A 165 -11.66 12.85 14.60
N LEU A 166 -10.77 13.17 13.67
CA LEU A 166 -9.33 13.06 13.86
C LEU A 166 -8.68 14.44 13.87
N SER A 167 -7.58 14.63 14.58
CA SER A 167 -6.70 15.79 14.41
C SER A 167 -5.32 15.35 13.93
N THR A 168 -4.72 16.08 13.00
CA THR A 168 -3.37 15.80 12.50
C THR A 168 -2.60 17.10 12.23
N ARG A 169 -1.29 17.00 12.02
CA ARG A 169 -0.47 18.14 11.55
C ARG A 169 -0.50 18.18 10.03
N ASP A 170 -0.19 19.35 9.47
CA ASP A 170 0.08 19.44 8.02
C ASP A 170 1.25 18.52 7.68
N ARG A 171 1.01 17.57 6.78
CA ARG A 171 2.01 16.64 6.25
C ARG A 171 2.19 16.94 4.76
N PRO A 172 3.43 17.02 4.26
CA PRO A 172 3.69 17.20 2.84
C PRO A 172 3.48 15.92 2.02
N GLU A 173 3.37 14.75 2.67
CA GLU A 173 3.22 13.44 2.03
C GLU A 173 1.85 12.81 2.34
N PRO A 174 1.28 12.06 1.37
CA PRO A 174 0.02 11.37 1.56
C PRO A 174 0.12 10.24 2.59
N GLY A 175 -0.96 10.03 3.34
CA GLY A 175 -1.02 9.07 4.44
C GLY A 175 -2.36 8.32 4.53
N PRO A 176 -2.46 7.33 5.45
CA PRO A 176 -3.61 6.43 5.55
C PRO A 176 -4.95 7.13 5.90
N LEU A 177 -4.91 8.40 6.32
CA LEU A 177 -6.08 9.19 6.70
C LEU A 177 -6.60 10.09 5.57
N ASP A 178 -5.89 10.21 4.46
CA ASP A 178 -6.26 11.07 3.32
C ASP A 178 -7.61 10.73 2.66
N PRO A 179 -8.10 9.48 2.69
CA PRO A 179 -9.45 9.17 2.22
C PRO A 179 -10.57 9.84 3.04
N ILE A 180 -10.24 10.44 4.20
CA ILE A 180 -11.20 11.12 5.07
C ILE A 180 -11.22 12.62 4.73
N PRO A 181 -12.41 13.25 4.57
CA PRO A 181 -12.51 14.69 4.34
C PRO A 181 -11.71 15.50 5.37
N THR A 182 -10.99 16.52 4.90
CA THR A 182 -10.13 17.34 5.74
C THR A 182 -10.70 18.74 5.93
N MET A 183 -10.44 19.35 7.10
CA MET A 183 -10.76 20.75 7.37
C MET A 183 -9.51 21.48 7.88
N PRO A 184 -9.01 22.51 7.15
CA PRO A 184 -7.87 23.28 7.59
C PRO A 184 -8.24 24.14 8.80
N VAL A 185 -7.39 24.10 9.82
CA VAL A 185 -7.44 24.96 10.99
C VAL A 185 -6.31 25.97 10.85
N THR A 186 -6.64 27.13 10.28
CA THR A 186 -5.68 28.22 10.03
C THR A 186 -5.37 28.99 11.32
N PRO A 187 -4.24 29.72 11.37
CA PRO A 187 -3.97 30.71 12.41
C PRO A 187 -5.14 31.72 12.56
N LEU A 188 -5.30 32.27 13.76
CA LEU A 188 -6.27 33.32 14.06
C LEU A 188 -5.90 34.62 13.33
N SER A 189 -6.91 35.38 12.92
CA SER A 189 -6.72 36.74 12.43
C SER A 189 -6.14 37.65 13.52
N GLU A 190 -5.61 38.82 13.15
CA GLU A 190 -5.05 39.76 14.12
C GLU A 190 -6.09 40.21 15.17
N ALA A 191 -7.35 40.42 14.74
CA ALA A 191 -8.45 40.81 15.61
C ALA A 191 -8.79 39.71 16.63
N GLU A 192 -8.91 38.46 16.16
CA GLU A 192 -9.16 37.29 17.02
C GLU A 192 -7.98 37.00 17.94
N SER A 193 -6.75 37.18 17.47
CA SER A 193 -5.52 37.02 18.25
C SER A 193 -5.46 38.00 19.42
N ARG A 194 -5.82 39.26 19.17
CA ARG A 194 -5.90 40.30 20.18
C ARG A 194 -7.03 40.02 21.18
N ALA A 195 -8.18 39.53 20.70
CA ALA A 195 -9.28 39.13 21.57
C ALA A 195 -8.90 37.94 22.47
N LEU A 196 -8.25 36.91 21.92
CA LEU A 196 -7.77 35.75 22.68
C LEU A 196 -6.73 36.16 23.73
N LEU A 197 -5.76 36.99 23.37
CA LEU A 197 -4.74 37.51 24.28
C LEU A 197 -5.36 38.29 25.45
N ARG A 198 -6.42 39.06 25.21
CA ARG A 198 -7.11 39.83 26.26
C ARG A 198 -8.04 38.98 27.13
N SER A 199 -8.61 37.91 26.57
CA SER A 199 -9.59 37.05 27.26
C SER A 199 -9.06 36.36 28.52
N ARG A 200 -7.74 36.15 28.62
CA ARG A 200 -7.09 35.42 29.72
C ARG A 200 -6.36 36.35 30.71
N ARG A 201 -6.47 37.67 30.55
CA ARG A 201 -5.76 38.63 31.40
C ARG A 201 -6.71 39.50 32.22
N THR A 202 -6.28 39.76 33.45
CA THR A 202 -6.95 40.65 34.40
C THR A 202 -6.41 42.09 34.37
N ALA A 203 -5.27 42.33 33.69
CA ALA A 203 -4.63 43.65 33.59
C ALA A 203 -4.16 43.96 32.14
N PRO A 204 -4.20 45.25 31.73
CA PRO A 204 -3.77 45.67 30.39
C PRO A 204 -2.26 45.51 30.18
N LEU A 205 -1.87 45.14 28.96
CA LEU A 205 -0.48 45.07 28.51
C LEU A 205 0.00 46.43 28.00
N ASP A 206 1.30 46.70 28.10
CA ASP A 206 1.92 47.79 27.35
C ASP A 206 1.69 47.55 25.84
N PRO A 207 1.20 48.54 25.08
CA PRO A 207 0.90 48.39 23.65
C PRO A 207 2.07 47.87 22.81
N ARG A 208 3.32 48.24 23.13
CA ARG A 208 4.52 47.76 22.42
C ARG A 208 4.77 46.27 22.68
N VAL A 209 4.45 45.80 23.89
CA VAL A 209 4.58 44.40 24.28
C VAL A 209 3.46 43.56 23.67
N GLU A 210 2.23 44.07 23.69
CA GLU A 210 1.09 43.44 23.00
C GLU A 210 1.39 43.25 21.51
N GLN A 211 1.91 44.29 20.84
CA GLN A 211 2.28 44.23 19.43
C GLN A 211 3.42 43.23 19.15
N ARG A 212 4.42 43.14 20.04
CA ARG A 212 5.53 42.18 19.90
C ARG A 212 5.06 40.73 20.10
N ILE A 213 4.16 40.48 21.05
CA ILE A 213 3.57 39.15 21.27
C ILE A 213 2.72 38.72 20.06
N LEU A 214 1.89 39.62 19.52
CA LEU A 214 1.08 39.33 18.33
C LEU A 214 1.95 39.02 17.10
N ALA A 215 3.03 39.78 16.91
CA ALA A 215 3.99 39.58 15.82
C ALA A 215 4.72 38.24 15.92
N GLU A 216 5.13 37.85 17.12
CA GLU A 216 5.85 36.59 17.36
C GLU A 216 4.91 35.37 17.31
N ALA A 217 3.69 35.50 17.83
CA ALA A 217 2.72 34.41 17.85
C ALA A 217 2.15 34.07 16.47
N ARG A 218 2.16 35.03 15.52
CA ARG A 218 1.65 34.88 14.13
C ARG A 218 0.28 34.20 14.05
N GLY A 219 -0.63 34.59 14.95
CA GLY A 219 -1.99 34.04 15.02
C GLY A 219 -2.10 32.62 15.60
N ASN A 220 -1.02 32.02 16.11
CA ASN A 220 -1.07 30.72 16.75
C ASN A 220 -1.66 30.85 18.18
N PRO A 221 -2.84 30.25 18.48
CA PRO A 221 -3.47 30.32 19.79
C PRO A 221 -2.57 29.84 20.94
N LEU A 222 -1.80 28.77 20.73
CA LEU A 222 -0.87 28.28 21.75
C LEU A 222 0.20 29.32 22.05
N ALA A 223 0.83 29.90 21.02
CA ALA A 223 1.83 30.96 21.23
C ALA A 223 1.21 32.20 21.93
N LEU A 224 -0.02 32.59 21.56
CA LEU A 224 -0.73 33.71 22.18
C LEU A 224 -1.04 33.49 23.67
N LEU A 225 -1.26 32.24 24.08
CA LEU A 225 -1.54 31.87 25.47
C LEU A 225 -0.26 31.66 26.29
N GLU A 226 0.81 31.20 25.67
CA GLU A 226 2.07 30.83 26.34
C GLU A 226 3.07 31.99 26.44
N LEU A 227 3.27 32.78 25.37
CA LEU A 227 4.23 33.89 25.35
C LEU A 227 4.02 34.93 26.46
N PRO A 228 2.79 35.33 26.83
CA PRO A 228 2.56 36.29 27.91
C PRO A 228 2.99 35.79 29.30
N GLN A 229 3.17 34.48 29.47
CA GLN A 229 3.58 33.85 30.72
C GLN A 229 5.11 33.88 30.93
N MET A 230 5.90 34.24 29.91
CA MET A 230 7.38 34.30 29.98
C MET A 230 7.94 35.42 30.89
N ARG A 231 7.12 36.16 31.63
CA ARG A 231 7.61 37.32 32.41
C ARG A 231 8.15 36.93 33.79
N HIS A 232 9.47 36.76 33.82
CA HIS A 232 10.36 37.57 34.67
C HIS A 232 11.47 38.12 33.75
N ASP A 233 11.64 39.45 33.73
CA ASP A 233 12.65 40.25 32.98
C ASP A 233 12.26 40.79 31.56
N PRO A 234 11.94 42.10 31.44
CA PRO A 234 11.68 42.80 30.19
C PRO A 234 12.91 43.04 29.29
N SER A 235 14.14 42.70 29.73
CA SER A 235 15.37 43.16 29.06
C SER A 235 16.13 42.13 28.21
N ALA A 236 15.75 40.84 28.20
CA ALA A 236 16.57 39.80 27.57
C ALA A 236 15.82 38.92 26.55
N VAL A 237 15.67 39.41 25.31
CA VAL A 237 15.59 38.52 24.12
C VAL A 237 16.31 39.20 22.94
N PRO A 238 17.49 38.70 22.50
CA PRO A 238 18.21 39.24 21.35
C PRO A 238 17.41 39.14 20.04
N ALA A 239 17.54 40.18 19.22
CA ALA A 239 16.86 40.35 17.95
C ALA A 239 17.64 39.70 16.78
N TYR A 240 17.69 38.38 16.72
CA TYR A 240 18.02 37.65 15.49
C TYR A 240 17.67 36.18 15.69
N LEU A 241 16.55 35.75 15.10
CA LEU A 241 16.29 34.36 14.72
C LEU A 241 14.89 34.31 14.09
N VAL A 242 14.83 34.12 12.77
CA VAL A 242 13.59 33.80 12.06
C VAL A 242 13.25 32.35 12.41
N LEU A 243 12.62 32.14 13.56
CA LEU A 243 12.15 30.83 13.99
C LEU A 243 10.71 30.63 13.52
N THR A 244 10.37 29.39 13.21
CA THR A 244 8.96 29.01 13.00
C THR A 244 8.22 29.07 14.34
N ALA A 245 6.89 29.26 14.34
CA ALA A 245 6.09 29.31 15.57
C ALA A 245 6.29 28.06 16.46
N ARG A 246 6.60 26.91 15.84
CA ARG A 246 6.95 25.65 16.50
C ARG A 246 8.21 25.77 17.36
N ASP A 247 9.29 26.31 16.80
CA ASP A 247 10.57 26.43 17.48
C ASP A 247 10.51 27.44 18.64
N THR A 248 9.72 28.51 18.47
CA THR A 248 9.49 29.51 19.53
C THR A 248 8.69 28.92 20.69
N VAL A 249 7.64 28.13 20.42
CA VAL A 249 6.83 27.46 21.46
C VAL A 249 7.61 26.34 22.16
N GLN A 250 8.38 25.53 21.42
CA GLN A 250 9.22 24.49 22.01
C GLN A 250 10.29 25.09 22.94
N LYS A 251 10.96 26.18 22.51
CA LYS A 251 11.89 26.92 23.37
C LYS A 251 11.22 27.49 24.62
N SER A 252 9.98 27.97 24.51
CA SER A 252 9.21 28.46 25.66
C SER A 252 8.93 27.37 26.70
N PHE A 253 8.55 26.16 26.26
CA PHE A 253 8.40 25.01 27.15
C PHE A 253 9.74 24.63 27.81
N SER A 254 10.83 24.58 27.05
CA SER A 254 12.17 24.29 27.60
C SER A 254 12.63 25.31 28.64
N GLN A 255 12.39 26.61 28.43
CA GLN A 255 12.75 27.66 29.40
C GLN A 255 11.92 27.56 30.69
N ARG A 256 10.62 27.29 30.57
CA ARG A 256 9.76 27.05 31.75
C ARG A 256 10.19 25.80 32.51
N LEU A 257 10.53 24.72 31.80
CA LEU A 257 11.04 23.50 32.43
C LEU A 257 12.35 23.76 33.20
N ALA A 258 13.23 24.60 32.66
CA ALA A 258 14.48 24.97 33.33
C ALA A 258 14.26 25.75 34.64
N ALA A 259 13.14 26.48 34.76
CA ALA A 259 12.77 27.22 35.96
C ALA A 259 12.09 26.36 37.06
N LEU A 260 11.74 25.10 36.76
CA LEU A 260 11.08 24.21 37.70
C LEU A 260 12.08 23.39 38.52
N ASP A 261 11.76 23.18 39.80
CA ASP A 261 12.48 22.22 40.62
C ASP A 261 12.31 20.78 40.08
N ARG A 262 13.23 19.89 40.48
CA ARG A 262 13.22 18.49 40.01
C ARG A 262 11.90 17.80 40.37
N ALA A 263 11.39 18.05 41.57
CA ALA A 263 10.15 17.44 42.08
C ALA A 263 8.92 17.80 41.22
N THR A 264 8.84 19.01 40.66
CA THR A 264 7.75 19.41 39.75
C THR A 264 7.96 18.92 38.31
N ARG A 265 9.22 18.69 37.89
CA ARG A 265 9.53 18.12 36.56
C ARG A 265 9.24 16.63 36.44
N LEU A 266 9.39 15.87 37.51
CA LEU A 266 9.18 14.41 37.50
C LEU A 266 7.76 13.98 37.09
N PRO A 267 6.65 14.56 37.61
CA PRO A 267 5.31 14.28 37.10
C PRO A 267 5.17 14.54 35.59
N LEU A 268 5.75 15.64 35.10
CA LEU A 268 5.72 15.96 33.67
C LEU A 268 6.45 14.89 32.85
N LEU A 269 7.61 14.44 33.35
CA LEU A 269 8.43 13.44 32.69
C LEU A 269 7.77 12.05 32.71
N VAL A 270 7.11 11.66 33.80
CA VAL A 270 6.31 10.42 33.84
C VAL A 270 5.21 10.47 32.78
N ALA A 271 4.46 11.57 32.69
CA ALA A 271 3.44 11.74 31.65
C ALA A 271 4.02 11.82 30.22
N ALA A 272 5.29 12.21 30.06
CA ALA A 272 5.96 12.24 28.77
C ALA A 272 6.50 10.87 28.33
N ALA A 273 6.99 10.08 29.30
CA ALA A 273 7.55 8.76 29.10
C ALA A 273 6.48 7.65 29.07
N GLU A 274 5.33 7.86 29.73
CA GLU A 274 4.13 7.03 29.67
C GLU A 274 2.99 7.80 28.97
N PRO A 275 2.99 7.80 27.63
CA PRO A 275 2.10 8.66 26.86
C PRO A 275 0.65 8.17 26.73
N LEU A 276 0.29 6.94 27.16
CA LEU A 276 -1.12 6.51 27.22
C LEU A 276 -1.96 7.34 28.18
N GLY A 277 -1.29 7.99 29.13
CA GLY A 277 -1.98 8.74 30.15
C GLY A 277 -2.79 7.85 31.07
N ASP A 278 -2.38 6.60 31.30
CA ASP A 278 -3.02 5.71 32.27
C ASP A 278 -2.87 6.31 33.68
N PRO A 279 -3.97 6.75 34.32
CA PRO A 279 -3.90 7.31 35.66
C PRO A 279 -3.42 6.31 36.71
N GLN A 280 -3.71 5.01 36.54
CA GLN A 280 -3.28 3.98 37.50
C GLN A 280 -1.77 3.85 37.49
N LEU A 281 -1.16 3.73 36.31
CA LEU A 281 0.30 3.68 36.17
C LEU A 281 0.96 4.98 36.62
N PHE A 282 0.38 6.13 36.25
CA PHE A 282 0.88 7.44 36.68
C PHE A 282 0.88 7.57 38.21
N TRP A 283 -0.25 7.34 38.88
CA TRP A 283 -0.35 7.45 40.33
C TRP A 283 0.42 6.34 41.07
N ALA A 284 0.63 5.17 40.47
CA ALA A 284 1.51 4.14 41.01
C ALA A 284 3.00 4.51 40.91
N ALA A 285 3.39 5.25 39.87
CA ALA A 285 4.78 5.65 39.63
C ALA A 285 5.25 6.76 40.58
N LEU A 286 4.42 7.77 40.86
CA LEU A 286 4.84 8.97 41.60
C LEU A 286 5.39 8.70 43.02
N PRO A 287 4.77 7.83 43.86
CA PRO A 287 5.31 7.52 45.18
C PRO A 287 6.71 6.90 45.13
N ARG A 288 7.05 6.17 44.07
CA ARG A 288 8.38 5.57 43.86
C ARG A 288 9.43 6.59 43.39
N LEU A 289 9.01 7.82 43.08
CA LEU A 289 9.86 8.94 42.71
C LEU A 289 9.94 10.00 43.84
N ASP A 290 9.41 9.69 45.03
CA ASP A 290 9.25 10.63 46.15
C ASP A 290 8.43 11.87 45.78
N VAL A 291 7.45 11.70 44.89
CA VAL A 291 6.58 12.76 44.38
C VAL A 291 5.17 12.57 44.94
N GLY A 292 4.66 13.57 45.65
CA GLY A 292 3.32 13.55 46.23
C GLY A 292 2.28 14.35 45.42
N PRO A 293 1.02 14.36 45.87
CA PRO A 293 -0.04 15.14 45.23
C PRO A 293 0.23 16.65 45.15
N ALA A 294 1.06 17.19 46.06
CA ALA A 294 1.42 18.61 46.06
C ALA A 294 2.30 18.99 44.85
N GLU A 295 3.27 18.13 44.50
CA GLU A 295 4.11 18.28 43.31
C GLU A 295 3.30 18.13 42.02
N VAL A 296 2.33 17.22 42.01
CA VAL A 296 1.39 17.07 40.88
C VAL A 296 0.57 18.34 40.70
N ALA A 297 0.02 18.90 41.79
CA ALA A 297 -0.73 20.15 41.74
C ALA A 297 0.15 21.33 41.27
N ARG A 298 1.44 21.36 41.65
CA ARG A 298 2.42 22.33 41.11
C ARG A 298 2.65 22.11 39.62
N ALA A 299 2.77 20.86 39.17
CA ALA A 299 2.95 20.51 37.76
C ALA A 299 1.71 20.85 36.92
N GLU A 300 0.50 20.60 37.41
CA GLU A 300 -0.76 21.08 36.81
C GLU A 300 -0.86 22.61 36.79
N GLY A 301 -0.35 23.26 37.83
CA GLY A 301 -0.23 24.72 37.93
C GLY A 301 0.64 25.37 36.86
N THR A 302 1.54 24.60 36.22
CA THR A 302 2.31 25.05 35.03
C THR A 302 1.47 25.12 33.76
N GLY A 303 0.27 24.54 33.77
CA GLY A 303 -0.58 24.39 32.59
C GLY A 303 -0.08 23.38 31.56
N MET A 304 1.05 22.68 31.78
CA MET A 304 1.55 21.65 30.85
C MET A 304 0.85 20.30 31.03
N LEU A 305 0.46 19.99 32.27
CA LEU A 305 -0.11 18.72 32.67
C LEU A 305 -1.57 18.89 33.08
N THR A 306 -2.39 17.88 32.80
CA THR A 306 -3.75 17.78 33.32
C THR A 306 -3.97 16.34 33.76
N VAL A 307 -4.34 16.16 35.02
CA VAL A 307 -4.55 14.86 35.65
C VAL A 307 -6.04 14.69 35.92
N GLY A 308 -6.69 13.83 35.14
CA GLY A 308 -8.12 13.52 35.27
C GLY A 308 -8.38 12.03 35.11
N SER A 309 -9.40 11.67 34.32
CA SER A 309 -9.62 10.27 33.92
C SER A 309 -8.53 9.73 32.98
N HIS A 310 -7.71 10.63 32.42
CA HIS A 310 -6.45 10.35 31.73
C HIS A 310 -5.42 11.39 32.17
N VAL A 311 -4.15 11.04 32.10
CA VAL A 311 -3.02 11.92 32.39
C VAL A 311 -2.49 12.46 31.07
N VAL A 312 -2.66 13.76 30.87
CA VAL A 312 -2.43 14.36 29.56
C VAL A 312 -1.45 15.51 29.67
N LEU A 313 -0.36 15.44 28.91
CA LEU A 313 0.38 16.64 28.54
C LEU A 313 -0.43 17.38 27.48
N ARG A 314 -0.83 18.62 27.80
CA ARG A 314 -1.75 19.40 26.96
C ARG A 314 -1.27 19.57 25.52
N HIS A 315 0.06 19.51 25.31
CA HIS A 315 0.65 19.76 24.00
C HIS A 315 1.70 18.71 23.60
N PRO A 316 1.63 18.18 22.37
CA PRO A 316 2.66 17.34 21.74
C PRO A 316 4.08 17.91 21.85
N LEU A 317 4.22 19.22 21.64
CA LEU A 317 5.51 19.92 21.74
C LEU A 317 6.00 20.03 23.19
N ALA A 318 5.08 20.08 24.16
CA ALA A 318 5.45 20.03 25.57
C ALA A 318 5.99 18.64 25.93
N ARG A 319 5.40 17.55 25.40
CA ARG A 319 5.94 16.20 25.58
C ARG A 319 7.37 16.07 25.05
N ALA A 320 7.60 16.49 23.80
CA ALA A 320 8.94 16.50 23.22
C ALA A 320 9.91 17.35 24.06
N ALA A 321 9.52 18.57 24.44
CA ALA A 321 10.36 19.45 25.27
C ALA A 321 10.64 18.89 26.69
N VAL A 322 9.66 18.24 27.32
CA VAL A 322 9.80 17.60 28.63
C VAL A 322 10.72 16.39 28.54
N TYR A 323 10.47 15.51 27.57
CA TYR A 323 11.25 14.30 27.41
C TYR A 323 12.68 14.65 26.96
N GLU A 324 12.87 15.42 25.88
CA GLU A 324 14.18 15.83 25.38
C GLU A 324 14.95 16.76 26.34
N GLY A 325 14.24 17.58 27.11
CA GLY A 325 14.82 18.46 28.12
C GLY A 325 15.16 17.76 29.44
N ALA A 326 14.64 16.55 29.69
CA ALA A 326 14.97 15.79 30.88
C ALA A 326 16.40 15.25 30.83
N THR A 327 17.05 15.23 31.99
CA THR A 327 18.38 14.64 32.13
C THR A 327 18.31 13.14 31.80
N PRO A 328 19.38 12.54 31.24
CA PRO A 328 19.42 11.10 31.00
C PRO A 328 19.17 10.28 32.28
N GLU A 329 19.58 10.79 33.45
CA GLU A 329 19.34 10.16 34.74
C GLU A 329 17.87 10.15 35.14
N ASP A 330 17.17 11.27 34.99
CA ASP A 330 15.73 11.36 35.31
C ASP A 330 14.92 10.50 34.34
N ARG A 331 15.25 10.48 33.04
CA ARG A 331 14.59 9.59 32.07
C ARG A 331 14.73 8.13 32.47
N ARG A 332 15.95 7.69 32.78
CA ARG A 332 16.18 6.30 33.21
C ARG A 332 15.43 5.98 34.49
N THR A 333 15.40 6.90 35.44
CA THR A 333 14.70 6.71 36.72
C THR A 333 13.20 6.58 36.51
N VAL A 334 12.60 7.44 35.67
CA VAL A 334 11.19 7.35 35.30
C VAL A 334 10.89 6.05 34.56
N HIS A 335 11.68 5.67 33.55
CA HIS A 335 11.51 4.39 32.85
C HIS A 335 11.66 3.19 33.78
N ARG A 336 12.58 3.22 34.76
CA ARG A 336 12.73 2.15 35.77
C ARG A 336 11.49 2.01 36.63
N VAL A 337 10.92 3.15 37.05
CA VAL A 337 9.70 3.16 37.85
C VAL A 337 8.51 2.69 37.04
N LEU A 338 8.34 3.16 35.79
CA LEU A 338 7.28 2.73 34.88
C LEU A 338 7.35 1.23 34.61
N ALA A 339 8.53 0.68 34.35
CA ALA A 339 8.73 -0.76 34.23
C ALA A 339 8.27 -1.53 35.48
N ALA A 340 8.56 -0.99 36.68
CA ALA A 340 8.24 -1.66 37.94
C ALA A 340 6.76 -1.57 38.35
N VAL A 341 5.98 -0.66 37.75
CA VAL A 341 4.53 -0.51 37.98
C VAL A 341 3.67 -1.05 36.84
N THR A 342 4.27 -1.35 35.69
CA THR A 342 3.60 -2.00 34.56
C THR A 342 3.40 -3.49 34.87
N ASP A 343 2.17 -3.96 34.69
CA ASP A 343 1.79 -5.35 34.90
C ASP A 343 2.36 -6.24 33.76
N ALA A 344 3.25 -7.16 34.12
CA ALA A 344 3.91 -8.05 33.17
C ALA A 344 2.95 -9.08 32.53
N GLU A 345 1.85 -9.43 33.22
CA GLU A 345 0.88 -10.40 32.68
C GLU A 345 0.02 -9.78 31.57
N ARG A 346 -0.18 -8.46 31.60
CA ARG A 346 -1.03 -7.74 30.65
C ARG A 346 -0.24 -7.01 29.57
N ASP A 347 0.90 -6.43 29.93
CA ASP A 347 1.63 -5.48 29.08
C ASP A 347 3.14 -5.78 29.03
N LEU A 348 3.50 -7.05 28.79
CA LEU A 348 4.89 -7.53 28.79
C LEU A 348 5.81 -6.74 27.83
N ASP A 349 5.40 -6.53 26.58
CA ASP A 349 6.22 -5.83 25.56
C ASP A 349 6.53 -4.38 25.97
N ARG A 350 5.56 -3.72 26.61
CA ARG A 350 5.67 -2.37 27.16
C ARG A 350 6.60 -2.35 28.37
N GLN A 351 6.47 -3.30 29.29
CA GLN A 351 7.37 -3.41 30.44
C GLN A 351 8.82 -3.60 29.96
N ILE A 352 9.06 -4.49 29.00
CA ILE A 352 10.38 -4.73 28.38
C ILE A 352 10.92 -3.43 27.78
N TRP A 353 10.09 -2.65 27.07
CA TRP A 353 10.52 -1.36 26.54
C TRP A 353 10.98 -0.38 27.62
N HIS A 354 10.21 -0.21 28.70
CA HIS A 354 10.60 0.68 29.79
C HIS A 354 11.88 0.19 30.49
N ARG A 355 12.04 -1.13 30.71
CA ARG A 355 13.29 -1.70 31.21
C ARG A 355 14.46 -1.33 30.28
N ALA A 356 14.26 -1.49 28.97
CA ALA A 356 15.27 -1.18 27.96
C ALA A 356 15.68 0.29 27.98
N GLN A 357 14.75 1.23 28.10
CA GLN A 357 15.04 2.67 28.20
C GLN A 357 15.68 3.07 29.54
N ALA A 358 15.43 2.31 30.60
CA ALA A 358 16.05 2.51 31.91
C ALA A 358 17.51 2.04 31.99
N SER A 359 17.92 1.14 31.08
CA SER A 359 19.27 0.57 31.09
C SER A 359 20.35 1.60 30.75
N LEU A 360 21.46 1.55 31.50
CA LEU A 360 22.59 2.47 31.41
C LEU A 360 23.77 1.86 30.66
N GLY A 361 23.79 0.53 30.55
CA GLY A 361 24.86 -0.24 29.94
C GLY A 361 24.31 -1.31 29.01
N LEU A 362 25.22 -2.17 28.58
CA LEU A 362 24.91 -3.34 27.80
C LEU A 362 24.25 -4.39 28.72
N ASP A 363 23.23 -5.08 28.22
CA ASP A 363 22.40 -6.03 28.94
C ASP A 363 21.84 -7.04 27.93
N ASP A 364 22.50 -8.20 27.84
CA ASP A 364 22.17 -9.21 26.83
C ASP A 364 20.85 -9.93 27.10
N ASP A 365 20.47 -10.09 28.37
CA ASP A 365 19.20 -10.71 28.77
C ASP A 365 18.04 -9.79 28.34
N LEU A 366 18.17 -8.49 28.60
CA LEU A 366 17.18 -7.50 28.16
C LEU A 366 17.14 -7.34 26.63
N ALA A 367 18.29 -7.50 25.98
CA ALA A 367 18.34 -7.52 24.52
C ALA A 367 17.67 -8.77 23.92
N ALA A 368 17.74 -9.92 24.60
CA ALA A 368 16.98 -11.12 24.22
C ALA A 368 15.47 -10.97 24.48
N ASP A 369 15.08 -10.34 25.59
CA ASP A 369 13.68 -9.99 25.88
C ASP A 369 13.09 -9.10 24.77
N LEU A 370 13.85 -8.09 24.30
CA LEU A 370 13.46 -7.22 23.19
C LEU A 370 13.36 -7.96 21.86
N GLU A 371 14.23 -8.93 21.60
CA GLU A 371 14.17 -9.77 20.41
C GLU A 371 12.90 -10.64 20.42
N GLY A 372 12.53 -11.20 21.58
CA GLY A 372 11.24 -11.87 21.75
C GLY A 372 10.04 -10.94 21.56
N ALA A 373 10.13 -9.69 22.04
CA ALA A 373 9.12 -8.66 21.79
C ALA A 373 9.01 -8.30 20.30
N ALA A 374 10.13 -8.28 19.57
CA ALA A 374 10.14 -8.09 18.13
C ALA A 374 9.42 -9.23 17.40
N SER A 375 9.68 -10.49 17.77
CA SER A 375 8.97 -11.64 17.20
C SER A 375 7.46 -11.59 17.45
N ARG A 376 7.03 -11.21 18.66
CA ARG A 376 5.60 -11.03 18.98
C ARG A 376 4.96 -9.85 18.24
N ALA A 377 5.71 -8.76 18.06
CA ALA A 377 5.23 -7.62 17.27
C ALA A 377 5.08 -7.99 15.79
N ALA A 378 6.06 -8.69 15.22
CA ALA A 378 6.01 -9.20 13.86
C ALA A 378 4.86 -10.18 13.65
N SER A 379 4.63 -11.10 14.60
CA SER A 379 3.49 -12.03 14.52
C SER A 379 2.15 -11.31 14.59
N ARG A 380 2.03 -10.14 15.22
CA ARG A 380 0.81 -9.30 15.16
C ARG A 380 0.72 -8.40 13.92
N GLY A 381 1.59 -8.60 12.92
CA GLY A 381 1.64 -7.76 11.70
C GLY A 381 2.34 -6.41 11.89
N GLY A 382 3.04 -6.19 13.01
CA GLY A 382 3.75 -4.96 13.34
C GLY A 382 5.25 -5.00 13.01
N LEU A 383 5.60 -5.06 11.72
CA LEU A 383 7.01 -5.08 11.29
C LEU A 383 7.78 -3.81 11.71
N ALA A 384 7.13 -2.65 11.78
CA ALA A 384 7.76 -1.41 12.24
C ALA A 384 8.20 -1.48 13.73
N ALA A 385 7.32 -1.92 14.65
CA ALA A 385 7.69 -2.21 16.04
C ALA A 385 8.81 -3.24 16.14
N ALA A 386 8.70 -4.32 15.37
CA ALA A 386 9.72 -5.36 15.38
C ALA A 386 11.10 -4.78 15.02
N GLY A 387 11.17 -3.91 14.00
CA GLY A 387 12.37 -3.18 13.61
C GLY A 387 12.94 -2.31 14.74
N THR A 388 12.10 -1.53 15.46
CA THR A 388 12.60 -0.71 16.57
C THR A 388 13.01 -1.52 17.80
N PHE A 389 12.30 -2.60 18.13
CA PHE A 389 12.73 -3.52 19.19
C PHE A 389 14.10 -4.12 18.87
N LEU A 390 14.32 -4.60 17.65
CA LEU A 390 15.62 -5.14 17.21
C LEU A 390 16.72 -4.08 17.22
N ARG A 391 16.42 -2.85 16.79
CA ARG A 391 17.34 -1.71 16.88
C ARG A 391 17.76 -1.42 18.32
N ARG A 392 16.82 -1.48 19.27
CA ARG A 392 17.14 -1.29 20.70
C ARG A 392 17.89 -2.49 21.27
N ALA A 393 17.52 -3.72 20.90
CA ALA A 393 18.22 -4.92 21.30
C ALA A 393 19.70 -4.87 20.86
N ALA A 394 19.96 -4.47 19.62
CA ALA A 394 21.32 -4.27 19.11
C ALA A 394 22.11 -3.20 19.90
N ALA A 395 21.45 -2.15 20.39
CA ALA A 395 22.10 -1.11 21.19
C ALA A 395 22.46 -1.58 22.62
N LEU A 396 21.80 -2.62 23.12
CA LEU A 396 22.04 -3.21 24.44
C LEU A 396 22.97 -4.44 24.40
N SER A 397 23.23 -5.04 23.23
CA SER A 397 24.12 -6.19 23.09
C SER A 397 25.57 -5.88 23.51
N THR A 398 26.16 -6.76 24.33
CA THR A 398 27.57 -6.65 24.76
C THR A 398 28.54 -7.05 23.65
N GLU A 399 28.30 -8.22 23.06
CA GLU A 399 29.15 -8.88 22.08
C GLU A 399 28.97 -8.30 20.67
N ASP A 400 30.08 -8.03 19.98
CA ASP A 400 30.07 -7.42 18.64
C ASP A 400 29.31 -8.27 17.60
N THR A 401 29.49 -9.59 17.62
CA THR A 401 28.84 -10.54 16.70
C THR A 401 27.33 -10.57 16.92
N THR A 402 26.87 -10.72 18.16
CA THR A 402 25.44 -10.71 18.50
C THR A 402 24.80 -9.33 18.22
N ARG A 403 25.53 -8.25 18.44
CA ARG A 403 25.13 -6.88 18.08
C ARG A 403 24.97 -6.71 16.57
N ALA A 404 25.92 -7.19 15.78
CA ALA A 404 25.84 -7.16 14.33
C ALA A 404 24.63 -7.97 13.81
N ARG A 405 24.44 -9.19 14.30
CA ARG A 405 23.28 -10.04 13.96
C ARG A 405 21.94 -9.31 14.19
N ARG A 406 21.77 -8.67 15.35
CA ARG A 406 20.54 -7.91 15.66
C ARG A 406 20.38 -6.65 14.79
N ARG A 407 21.47 -5.98 14.39
CA ARG A 407 21.42 -4.86 13.43
C ARG A 407 20.99 -5.33 12.05
N LEU A 408 21.50 -6.46 11.58
CA LEU A 408 21.13 -7.05 10.29
C LEU A 408 19.66 -7.49 10.29
N ALA A 409 19.20 -8.17 11.36
CA ALA A 409 17.79 -8.49 11.55
C ALA A 409 16.89 -7.25 11.58
N ALA A 410 17.32 -6.17 12.26
CA ALA A 410 16.62 -4.89 12.24
C ALA A 410 16.55 -4.30 10.83
N ALA A 411 17.65 -4.34 10.07
CA ALA A 411 17.69 -3.84 8.70
C ALA A 411 16.75 -4.61 7.77
N ASP A 412 16.75 -5.94 7.81
CA ASP A 412 15.82 -6.77 7.02
C ASP A 412 14.35 -6.48 7.41
N THR A 413 14.06 -6.40 8.70
CA THR A 413 12.70 -6.13 9.20
C THR A 413 12.20 -4.74 8.80
N LEU A 414 13.04 -3.71 8.94
CA LEU A 414 12.72 -2.33 8.54
C LEU A 414 12.53 -2.23 7.02
N GLN A 415 13.37 -2.89 6.23
CA GLN A 415 13.22 -2.94 4.78
C GLN A 415 11.89 -3.58 4.36
N ARG A 416 11.50 -4.69 4.99
CA ARG A 416 10.21 -5.35 4.75
C ARG A 416 9.02 -4.51 5.22
N ALA A 417 9.20 -3.68 6.24
CA ALA A 417 8.22 -2.70 6.70
C ALA A 417 8.13 -1.44 5.82
N GLY A 418 9.08 -1.24 4.88
CA GLY A 418 9.16 -0.06 4.02
C GLY A 418 10.02 1.09 4.57
N ASP A 419 10.61 0.98 5.77
CA ASP A 419 11.56 1.96 6.32
C ASP A 419 12.96 1.76 5.74
N ILE A 420 13.14 2.18 4.49
CA ILE A 420 14.40 2.03 3.74
C ILE A 420 15.54 2.86 4.37
N GLU A 421 15.25 4.05 4.89
CA GLU A 421 16.25 4.89 5.55
C GLU A 421 16.73 4.24 6.85
N GLY A 422 15.81 3.78 7.70
CA GLY A 422 16.12 3.04 8.91
C GLY A 422 16.91 1.77 8.64
N ALA A 423 16.55 1.03 7.58
CA ALA A 423 17.30 -0.14 7.14
C ALA A 423 18.75 0.20 6.74
N HIS A 424 18.97 1.28 5.98
CA HIS A 424 20.32 1.75 5.64
C HIS A 424 21.14 2.13 6.87
N VAL A 425 20.55 2.86 7.81
CA VAL A 425 21.25 3.25 9.05
C VAL A 425 21.67 2.02 9.86
N MET A 426 20.83 0.97 9.91
CA MET A 426 21.18 -0.28 10.61
C MET A 426 22.27 -1.07 9.88
N LEU A 427 22.23 -1.13 8.54
CA LEU A 427 23.27 -1.76 7.72
C LEU A 427 24.62 -1.09 7.91
N ASP A 428 24.68 0.23 7.76
CA ASP A 428 25.94 0.99 7.87
C ASP A 428 26.53 0.85 9.29
N ARG A 429 25.68 0.79 10.32
CA ARG A 429 26.12 0.50 11.70
C ARG A 429 26.60 -0.94 11.87
N ALA A 430 26.01 -1.92 11.20
CA ALA A 430 26.49 -3.31 11.25
C ALA A 430 27.89 -3.38 10.61
N GLU A 431 28.04 -2.84 9.40
CA GLU A 431 29.28 -2.84 8.63
C GLU A 431 30.42 -2.02 9.26
N SER A 432 30.10 -1.05 10.14
CA SER A 432 31.13 -0.31 10.90
C SER A 432 31.84 -1.15 11.97
N GLY A 433 31.27 -2.29 12.36
CA GLY A 433 31.84 -3.24 13.32
C GLY A 433 32.45 -4.47 12.65
N PRO A 434 33.13 -5.35 13.41
CA PRO A 434 33.62 -6.60 12.87
C PRO A 434 32.43 -7.51 12.52
N LEU A 435 32.34 -7.91 11.26
CA LEU A 435 31.40 -8.91 10.77
C LEU A 435 32.13 -10.21 10.49
N ASP A 436 31.52 -11.34 10.86
CA ASP A 436 31.97 -12.61 10.34
C ASP A 436 31.57 -12.77 8.84
N THR A 437 31.99 -13.88 8.22
CA THR A 437 31.71 -14.15 6.80
C THR A 437 30.21 -14.25 6.53
N ALA A 438 29.43 -14.88 7.42
CA ALA A 438 28.00 -15.07 7.24
C ALA A 438 27.26 -13.72 7.32
N GLN A 439 27.58 -12.91 8.32
CA GLN A 439 27.04 -11.57 8.53
C GLN A 439 27.42 -10.61 7.40
N THR A 440 28.64 -10.72 6.87
CA THR A 440 29.07 -9.94 5.70
C THR A 440 28.21 -10.28 4.48
N ASN A 441 27.91 -11.57 4.27
CA ASN A 441 27.06 -11.99 3.17
C ASN A 441 25.58 -11.59 3.39
N GLU A 442 25.07 -11.66 4.62
CA GLU A 442 23.72 -11.19 4.97
C GLU A 442 23.58 -9.67 4.71
N ALA A 443 24.54 -8.86 5.15
CA ALA A 443 24.57 -7.41 4.89
C ALA A 443 24.51 -7.11 3.39
N ARG A 444 25.34 -7.81 2.59
CA ARG A 444 25.36 -7.67 1.13
C ARG A 444 24.01 -8.07 0.52
N LEU A 445 23.39 -9.14 0.99
CA LEU A 445 22.09 -9.60 0.51
C LEU A 445 20.98 -8.58 0.78
N ILE A 446 20.90 -8.04 2.01
CA ILE A 446 19.91 -7.00 2.35
C ILE A 446 20.14 -5.75 1.48
N ARG A 447 21.40 -5.31 1.32
CA ARG A 447 21.75 -4.15 0.48
C ARG A 447 21.37 -4.38 -0.99
N ALA A 448 21.58 -5.60 -1.50
CA ALA A 448 21.19 -5.99 -2.84
C ALA A 448 19.66 -6.02 -3.02
N ARG A 449 18.90 -6.52 -2.03
CA ARG A 449 17.42 -6.49 -2.01
C ARG A 449 16.87 -5.06 -2.00
N ILE A 450 17.43 -4.16 -1.19
CA ILE A 450 17.06 -2.73 -1.20
C ILE A 450 17.33 -2.12 -2.59
N THR A 451 18.46 -2.46 -3.21
CA THR A 451 18.83 -1.97 -4.56
C THR A 451 17.88 -2.50 -5.65
N LEU A 452 17.46 -3.77 -5.54
CA LEU A 452 16.45 -4.36 -6.43
C LEU A 452 15.09 -3.67 -6.27
N TYR A 453 14.67 -3.47 -5.02
CA TYR A 453 13.40 -2.81 -4.67
C TYR A 453 13.31 -1.36 -5.14
N THR A 454 14.42 -0.62 -5.06
CA THR A 454 14.54 0.76 -5.59
C THR A 454 14.74 0.83 -7.11
N ARG A 455 14.49 -0.29 -7.81
CA ARG A 455 14.53 -0.47 -9.27
C ARG A 455 15.87 -0.15 -9.95
N GLN A 456 16.99 -0.29 -9.26
CA GLN A 456 18.33 -0.17 -9.88
C GLN A 456 18.79 -1.52 -10.46
N GLY A 457 18.07 -2.04 -11.46
CA GLY A 457 18.16 -3.43 -11.93
C GLY A 457 19.58 -3.95 -12.23
N ASN A 458 20.35 -3.22 -13.04
CA ASN A 458 21.73 -3.62 -13.41
C ASN A 458 22.70 -3.63 -12.21
N LYS A 459 22.50 -2.72 -11.26
CA LYS A 459 23.33 -2.66 -10.04
C LYS A 459 22.94 -3.77 -9.08
N ALA A 460 21.63 -4.01 -8.93
CA ALA A 460 21.10 -5.09 -8.14
C ALA A 460 21.58 -6.45 -8.64
N LEU A 461 21.51 -6.71 -9.95
CA LEU A 461 21.99 -7.95 -10.58
C LEU A 461 23.44 -8.27 -10.17
N ARG A 462 24.36 -7.31 -10.37
CA ARG A 462 25.77 -7.50 -10.02
C ARG A 462 25.97 -7.79 -8.53
N MET A 463 25.25 -7.08 -7.67
CA MET A 463 25.32 -7.31 -6.22
C MET A 463 24.74 -8.67 -5.79
N LEU A 464 23.67 -9.11 -6.44
CA LEU A 464 22.99 -10.38 -6.16
C LEU A 464 23.81 -11.58 -6.62
N LEU A 465 24.43 -11.52 -7.81
CA LEU A 465 25.35 -12.56 -8.27
C LEU A 465 26.58 -12.66 -7.36
N ASP A 466 27.18 -11.52 -7.04
CA ASP A 466 28.36 -11.42 -6.20
C ASP A 466 28.11 -11.98 -4.78
N VAL A 467 26.92 -11.78 -4.21
CA VAL A 467 26.57 -12.39 -2.91
C VAL A 467 26.18 -13.86 -3.04
N ALA A 468 25.44 -14.26 -4.08
CA ALA A 468 25.04 -15.65 -4.31
C ALA A 468 26.26 -16.59 -4.45
N GLU A 469 27.32 -16.13 -5.11
CA GLU A 469 28.58 -16.88 -5.23
C GLU A 469 29.38 -16.97 -3.92
N ARG A 470 28.98 -16.29 -2.86
CA ARG A 470 29.63 -16.35 -1.54
C ARG A 470 28.80 -17.03 -0.46
N LEU A 471 27.50 -17.19 -0.72
CA LEU A 471 26.57 -17.89 0.17
C LEU A 471 26.71 -19.41 0.03
N ASP A 472 26.42 -20.12 1.11
CA ASP A 472 26.28 -21.57 1.07
C ASP A 472 25.11 -21.94 0.14
N PRO A 473 25.21 -23.03 -0.65
CA PRO A 473 24.22 -23.36 -1.68
C PRO A 473 22.75 -23.33 -1.23
N GLY A 474 22.45 -23.80 -0.01
CA GLY A 474 21.08 -23.78 0.54
C GLY A 474 20.53 -22.37 0.85
N THR A 475 21.41 -21.39 1.08
CA THR A 475 21.05 -19.98 1.34
C THR A 475 21.18 -19.10 0.09
N ALA A 476 21.93 -19.56 -0.91
CA ALA A 476 22.13 -18.85 -2.17
C ALA A 476 20.88 -18.87 -3.07
N THR A 477 19.94 -19.81 -2.88
CA THR A 477 18.73 -19.97 -3.71
C THR A 477 17.93 -18.68 -3.86
N ASP A 478 17.62 -17.99 -2.76
CA ASP A 478 16.88 -16.71 -2.81
C ASP A 478 17.67 -15.60 -3.51
N ALA A 479 19.00 -15.59 -3.35
CA ALA A 479 19.88 -14.64 -4.02
C ALA A 479 19.93 -14.90 -5.53
N TYR A 480 19.95 -16.17 -5.95
CA TYR A 480 19.86 -16.56 -7.35
C TYR A 480 18.50 -16.23 -7.96
N LEU A 481 17.39 -16.49 -7.26
CA LEU A 481 16.06 -16.10 -7.73
C LEU A 481 15.94 -14.59 -7.91
N ALA A 482 16.44 -13.81 -6.94
CA ALA A 482 16.53 -12.36 -7.08
C ALA A 482 17.42 -11.93 -8.25
N ALA A 483 18.55 -12.63 -8.49
CA ALA A 483 19.45 -12.37 -9.60
C ALA A 483 18.79 -12.68 -10.95
N PHE A 484 18.06 -13.79 -11.07
CA PHE A 484 17.27 -14.12 -12.28
C PHE A 484 16.26 -13.02 -12.58
N LEU A 485 15.53 -12.53 -11.57
CA LEU A 485 14.63 -11.39 -11.76
C LEU A 485 15.36 -10.13 -12.21
N ALA A 486 16.46 -9.77 -11.55
CA ALA A 486 17.25 -8.60 -11.93
C ALA A 486 17.79 -8.74 -13.36
N ALA A 487 18.18 -9.94 -13.78
CA ALA A 487 18.62 -10.24 -15.14
C ALA A 487 17.49 -10.12 -16.15
N LEU A 488 16.31 -10.68 -15.88
CA LEU A 488 15.12 -10.57 -16.75
C LEU A 488 14.74 -9.10 -16.97
N TRP A 489 14.76 -8.29 -15.91
CA TRP A 489 14.40 -6.87 -15.98
C TRP A 489 15.51 -5.98 -16.55
N GLY A 490 16.78 -6.33 -16.33
CA GLY A 490 17.93 -5.57 -16.81
C GLY A 490 18.41 -5.95 -18.21
N ARG A 491 17.97 -7.09 -18.76
CA ARG A 491 18.55 -7.77 -19.94
C ARG A 491 18.84 -6.85 -21.13
N ARG A 492 17.91 -5.94 -21.45
CA ARG A 492 18.05 -5.01 -22.58
C ARG A 492 19.20 -4.00 -22.39
N LEU A 493 19.43 -3.54 -21.17
CA LEU A 493 20.39 -2.48 -20.85
C LEU A 493 21.64 -3.01 -20.14
N ALA A 494 21.68 -4.31 -19.85
CA ALA A 494 22.85 -5.04 -19.40
C ALA A 494 23.76 -5.40 -20.59
N GLY A 495 25.02 -5.75 -20.32
CA GLY A 495 26.00 -6.20 -21.32
C GLY A 495 25.69 -7.60 -21.89
N ASP A 496 26.72 -8.39 -22.18
CA ASP A 496 26.57 -9.73 -22.76
C ASP A 496 25.68 -10.63 -21.86
N ASP A 497 24.66 -11.25 -22.47
CA ASP A 497 23.46 -11.90 -21.89
C ASP A 497 23.47 -12.21 -20.36
N PRO A 498 22.91 -11.33 -19.51
CA PRO A 498 22.92 -11.51 -18.06
C PRO A 498 22.13 -12.72 -17.58
N LEU A 499 21.14 -13.18 -18.34
CA LEU A 499 20.36 -14.36 -17.96
C LEU A 499 21.23 -15.62 -18.06
N LEU A 500 22.04 -15.71 -19.11
CA LEU A 500 23.01 -16.78 -19.31
C LEU A 500 24.12 -16.74 -18.25
N GLU A 501 24.56 -15.54 -17.87
CA GLU A 501 25.53 -15.35 -16.76
C GLU A 501 24.99 -15.94 -15.45
N VAL A 502 23.75 -15.59 -15.07
CA VAL A 502 23.11 -16.12 -13.86
C VAL A 502 22.90 -17.62 -13.95
N ALA A 503 22.42 -18.12 -15.10
CA ALA A 503 22.21 -19.55 -15.34
C ALA A 503 23.52 -20.36 -15.17
N HIS A 504 24.62 -19.89 -15.76
CA HIS A 504 25.91 -20.53 -15.58
C HIS A 504 26.41 -20.46 -14.13
N ALA A 505 26.20 -19.34 -13.43
CA ALA A 505 26.59 -19.21 -12.03
C ALA A 505 25.79 -20.16 -11.12
N ALA A 506 24.47 -20.22 -11.29
CA ALA A 506 23.60 -21.13 -10.55
C ALA A 506 23.94 -22.60 -10.83
N ALA A 507 24.18 -22.96 -12.10
CA ALA A 507 24.55 -24.33 -12.48
C ALA A 507 25.88 -24.79 -11.87
N ARG A 508 26.90 -23.91 -11.80
CA ARG A 508 28.22 -24.24 -11.20
C ARG A 508 28.13 -24.56 -9.70
N ARG A 509 27.20 -23.93 -8.98
CA ARG A 509 27.04 -24.07 -7.53
C ARG A 509 25.91 -24.99 -7.12
N ARG A 510 25.26 -25.63 -8.09
CA ARG A 510 24.19 -26.57 -7.83
C ARG A 510 24.74 -27.75 -7.03
N VAL A 511 24.24 -27.92 -5.82
CA VAL A 511 24.41 -29.15 -5.05
C VAL A 511 23.35 -30.12 -5.58
N GLU A 512 23.72 -31.39 -5.79
CA GLU A 512 22.75 -32.47 -6.05
C GLU A 512 21.58 -32.36 -5.05
N PRO A 513 20.31 -32.45 -5.49
CA PRO A 513 19.19 -32.01 -4.67
C PRO A 513 19.14 -32.76 -3.35
N ALA A 514 19.30 -32.05 -2.24
CA ALA A 514 18.75 -32.48 -0.98
C ALA A 514 17.31 -31.93 -0.92
N ASP A 515 16.33 -32.80 -1.16
CA ASP A 515 14.89 -32.62 -0.97
C ASP A 515 14.10 -31.61 -1.84
N ASP A 516 12.78 -31.85 -1.88
CA ASP A 516 11.66 -31.25 -2.63
C ASP A 516 11.48 -29.72 -2.50
N ASP A 517 12.52 -28.89 -2.60
CA ASP A 517 12.38 -27.43 -2.58
C ASP A 517 11.92 -26.87 -3.94
N PRO A 518 10.67 -26.37 -4.05
CA PRO A 518 10.11 -25.89 -5.31
C PRO A 518 10.85 -24.66 -5.88
N ARG A 519 11.64 -23.94 -5.09
CA ARG A 519 12.47 -22.82 -5.57
C ARG A 519 13.55 -23.28 -6.56
N HIS A 520 14.06 -24.50 -6.40
CA HIS A 520 15.06 -25.04 -7.32
C HIS A 520 14.45 -25.35 -8.70
N LEU A 521 13.16 -25.68 -8.77
CA LEU A 521 12.44 -25.86 -10.03
C LEU A 521 12.39 -24.54 -10.82
N ILE A 522 12.14 -23.42 -10.14
CA ILE A 522 12.15 -22.08 -10.77
C ILE A 522 13.52 -21.74 -11.34
N ILE A 523 14.60 -22.00 -10.58
CA ILE A 523 15.98 -21.82 -11.06
C ILE A 523 16.25 -22.72 -12.28
N ASP A 524 15.78 -23.97 -12.25
CA ASP A 524 15.96 -24.92 -13.34
C ASP A 524 15.23 -24.49 -14.61
N ALA A 525 14.00 -23.98 -14.49
CA ALA A 525 13.23 -23.45 -15.59
C ALA A 525 13.98 -22.34 -16.32
N TYR A 526 14.45 -21.31 -15.60
CA TYR A 526 15.20 -20.21 -16.22
C TYR A 526 16.61 -20.60 -16.68
N THR A 527 17.25 -21.55 -15.99
CA THR A 527 18.53 -22.09 -16.45
C THR A 527 18.35 -22.84 -17.76
N ALA A 528 17.31 -23.67 -17.88
CA ALA A 528 16.97 -24.37 -19.10
C ALA A 528 16.64 -23.39 -20.23
N GLN A 529 15.85 -22.35 -19.94
CA GLN A 529 15.53 -21.28 -20.87
C GLN A 529 16.77 -20.55 -21.42
N ALA A 530 17.78 -20.33 -20.58
CA ALA A 530 19.02 -19.66 -21.01
C ALA A 530 20.00 -20.57 -21.77
N THR A 531 20.00 -21.88 -21.49
CA THR A 531 21.10 -22.78 -21.89
C THR A 531 20.71 -23.93 -22.82
N ARG A 532 19.41 -24.23 -22.98
CA ARG A 532 18.91 -25.39 -23.73
C ARG A 532 18.11 -24.97 -24.97
N PRO A 533 17.93 -25.87 -25.95
CA PRO A 533 17.00 -25.62 -27.06
C PRO A 533 15.57 -25.32 -26.57
N PRO A 534 14.76 -24.55 -27.33
CA PRO A 534 13.42 -24.11 -26.91
C PRO A 534 12.52 -25.25 -26.38
N ALA A 535 12.46 -26.37 -27.08
CA ALA A 535 11.62 -27.51 -26.68
C ALA A 535 12.04 -28.15 -25.33
N ASP A 536 13.33 -28.09 -24.97
CA ASP A 536 13.83 -28.60 -23.69
C ASP A 536 13.59 -27.60 -22.55
N ALA A 537 13.73 -26.31 -22.86
CA ALA A 537 13.39 -25.22 -21.95
C ALA A 537 11.90 -25.26 -21.58
N GLU A 538 11.02 -25.37 -22.56
CA GLU A 538 9.57 -25.43 -22.32
C GLU A 538 9.16 -26.64 -21.48
N ARG A 539 9.76 -27.81 -21.69
CA ARG A 539 9.49 -28.98 -20.85
C ARG A 539 9.86 -28.73 -19.39
N ALA A 540 10.99 -28.07 -19.13
CA ALA A 540 11.42 -27.73 -17.78
C ALA A 540 10.51 -26.66 -17.13
N MET A 541 10.13 -25.65 -17.90
CA MET A 541 9.17 -24.62 -17.47
C MET A 541 7.81 -25.23 -17.14
N ARG A 542 7.28 -26.13 -17.98
CA ARG A 542 5.99 -26.78 -17.77
C ARG A 542 6.00 -27.62 -16.50
N HIS A 543 7.02 -28.46 -16.33
CA HIS A 543 7.17 -29.26 -15.11
C HIS A 543 7.20 -28.37 -13.86
N THR A 544 7.90 -27.25 -13.92
CA THR A 544 7.96 -26.28 -12.81
C THR A 544 6.58 -25.71 -12.49
N VAL A 545 5.81 -25.30 -13.49
CA VAL A 545 4.46 -24.76 -13.29
C VAL A 545 3.52 -25.81 -12.70
N GLU A 546 3.56 -27.05 -13.19
CA GLU A 546 2.75 -28.16 -12.67
C GLU A 546 3.02 -28.40 -11.18
N GLU A 547 4.29 -28.46 -10.77
CA GLU A 547 4.68 -28.64 -9.37
C GLU A 547 4.30 -27.46 -8.50
N LEU A 548 4.48 -26.22 -8.97
CA LEU A 548 4.07 -25.03 -8.23
C LEU A 548 2.55 -24.96 -8.04
N VAL A 549 1.77 -25.35 -9.06
CA VAL A 549 0.32 -25.44 -8.93
C VAL A 549 -0.09 -26.55 -7.96
N ALA A 550 0.63 -27.68 -7.92
CA ALA A 550 0.39 -28.75 -6.96
C ALA A 550 0.82 -28.40 -5.52
N ALA A 551 1.77 -27.48 -5.34
CA ALA A 551 2.31 -27.11 -4.03
C ALA A 551 1.26 -26.46 -3.10
N PRO A 552 1.35 -26.66 -1.77
CA PRO A 552 0.49 -26.01 -0.79
C PRO A 552 0.57 -24.48 -0.87
N VAL A 553 -0.56 -23.78 -0.71
CA VAL A 553 -0.63 -22.30 -0.83
C VAL A 553 0.29 -21.60 0.17
N HIS A 554 0.40 -22.12 1.40
CA HIS A 554 1.26 -21.56 2.45
C HIS A 554 2.60 -22.27 2.56
N ASP A 555 3.19 -22.74 1.45
CA ASP A 555 4.57 -23.21 1.47
C ASP A 555 5.50 -22.03 1.80
N GLU A 556 5.99 -21.99 3.04
CA GLU A 556 6.87 -20.93 3.56
C GLU A 556 8.14 -20.76 2.71
N ARG A 557 8.57 -21.81 2.00
CA ARG A 557 9.75 -21.77 1.13
C ARG A 557 9.49 -20.95 -0.13
N LEU A 558 8.27 -21.00 -0.66
CA LEU A 558 7.90 -20.22 -1.84
C LEU A 558 7.64 -18.76 -1.48
N GLY A 559 7.02 -18.47 -0.33
CA GLY A 559 6.92 -17.12 0.22
C GLY A 559 6.65 -16.02 -0.82
N GLN A 560 7.65 -15.18 -1.09
CA GLN A 560 7.55 -14.07 -2.06
C GLN A 560 7.82 -14.44 -3.53
N TRP A 561 8.02 -15.71 -3.86
CA TRP A 561 8.46 -16.19 -5.18
C TRP A 561 7.34 -16.78 -6.04
N TRP A 562 6.11 -16.87 -5.52
CA TRP A 562 4.93 -17.33 -6.26
C TRP A 562 4.71 -16.61 -7.59
N TRP A 563 4.94 -15.29 -7.61
CA TRP A 563 4.80 -14.48 -8.80
C TRP A 563 5.79 -14.84 -9.92
N ILE A 564 6.96 -15.42 -9.61
CA ILE A 564 7.90 -15.89 -10.62
C ILE A 564 7.32 -17.10 -11.36
N GLY A 565 6.69 -18.03 -10.64
CA GLY A 565 5.97 -19.14 -11.25
C GLY A 565 4.84 -18.67 -12.17
N ALA A 566 4.14 -17.61 -11.77
CA ALA A 566 3.10 -17.00 -12.60
C ALA A 566 3.66 -16.45 -13.93
N MET A 567 4.85 -15.85 -13.93
CA MET A 567 5.53 -15.40 -15.15
C MET A 567 5.93 -16.58 -16.06
N ILE A 568 6.40 -17.69 -15.48
CA ILE A 568 6.73 -18.91 -16.27
C ILE A 568 5.46 -19.47 -16.93
N ALA A 569 4.32 -19.46 -16.23
CA ALA A 569 3.05 -19.90 -16.80
C ALA A 569 2.54 -18.97 -17.92
N GLU A 570 2.76 -17.66 -17.78
CA GLU A 570 2.49 -16.68 -18.84
C GLU A 570 3.34 -16.98 -20.11
N ASP A 571 4.63 -17.24 -19.94
CA ASP A 571 5.54 -17.59 -21.05
C ASP A 571 5.13 -18.88 -21.79
N LEU A 572 4.50 -19.81 -21.07
CA LEU A 572 3.98 -21.08 -21.59
C LEU A 572 2.59 -20.96 -22.21
N TRP A 573 1.99 -19.77 -22.23
CA TRP A 573 0.62 -19.58 -22.71
C TRP A 573 -0.41 -20.41 -21.90
N ASP A 574 -0.10 -20.73 -20.63
CA ASP A 574 -0.96 -21.48 -19.71
C ASP A 574 -1.76 -20.52 -18.81
N GLU A 575 -2.92 -20.12 -19.33
CA GLU A 575 -3.82 -19.14 -18.71
C GLU A 575 -4.33 -19.60 -17.33
N ALA A 576 -4.57 -20.90 -17.17
CA ALA A 576 -5.15 -21.47 -15.96
C ALA A 576 -4.13 -21.45 -14.82
N SER A 577 -2.90 -21.90 -15.10
CA SER A 577 -1.82 -21.89 -14.12
C SER A 577 -1.35 -20.48 -13.81
N TRP A 578 -1.26 -19.59 -14.82
CA TRP A 578 -0.89 -18.18 -14.64
C TRP A 578 -1.82 -17.50 -13.63
N ARG A 579 -3.14 -17.62 -13.84
CA ARG A 579 -4.13 -17.03 -12.94
C ARG A 579 -4.10 -17.64 -11.54
N THR A 580 -3.87 -18.94 -11.44
CA THR A 580 -3.81 -19.65 -10.16
C THR A 580 -2.63 -19.18 -9.32
N LEU A 581 -1.43 -19.12 -9.91
CA LEU A 581 -0.21 -18.70 -9.22
C LEU A 581 -0.22 -17.21 -8.86
N ALA A 582 -0.75 -16.35 -9.74
CA ALA A 582 -0.92 -14.92 -9.44
C ALA A 582 -1.87 -14.66 -8.25
N ARG A 583 -2.98 -15.43 -8.14
CA ARG A 583 -3.89 -15.34 -7.00
C ARG A 583 -3.21 -15.75 -5.69
N ARG A 584 -2.52 -16.90 -5.70
CA ARG A 584 -1.78 -17.40 -4.53
C ARG A 584 -0.78 -16.37 -3.99
N HIS A 585 -0.04 -15.71 -4.87
CA HIS A 585 0.89 -14.64 -4.46
C HIS A 585 0.18 -13.51 -3.72
N VAL A 586 -0.96 -13.05 -4.24
CA VAL A 586 -1.74 -11.97 -3.60
C VAL A 586 -2.29 -12.41 -2.25
N ASP A 587 -2.82 -13.63 -2.16
CA ASP A 587 -3.37 -14.19 -0.93
C ASP A 587 -2.28 -14.28 0.15
N VAL A 588 -1.13 -14.90 -0.18
CA VAL A 588 0.02 -15.02 0.73
C VAL A 588 0.58 -13.65 1.15
N ALA A 589 0.71 -12.70 0.22
CA ALA A 589 1.23 -11.37 0.54
C ALA A 589 0.29 -10.58 1.47
N ARG A 590 -1.03 -10.75 1.33
CA ARG A 590 -2.04 -10.13 2.21
C ARG A 590 -2.04 -10.76 3.60
N GLU A 591 -2.01 -12.09 3.67
CA GLU A 591 -1.97 -12.83 4.94
C GLU A 591 -0.73 -12.52 5.77
N THR A 592 0.43 -12.41 5.12
CA THR A 592 1.73 -12.14 5.78
C THR A 592 2.01 -10.65 6.02
N GLY A 593 1.15 -9.75 5.52
CA GLY A 593 1.37 -8.30 5.61
C GLY A 593 2.59 -7.81 4.82
N ALA A 594 3.05 -8.58 3.84
CA ALA A 594 4.23 -8.28 3.02
C ALA A 594 3.90 -7.23 1.95
N VAL A 595 3.68 -5.99 2.40
CA VAL A 595 3.26 -4.85 1.56
C VAL A 595 4.24 -4.50 0.44
N THR A 596 5.52 -4.87 0.59
CA THR A 596 6.57 -4.65 -0.41
C THR A 596 6.44 -5.53 -1.66
N VAL A 597 5.83 -6.72 -1.55
CA VAL A 597 5.70 -7.69 -2.65
C VAL A 597 4.28 -7.84 -3.19
N LEU A 598 3.27 -7.35 -2.46
CA LEU A 598 1.87 -7.36 -2.87
C LEU A 598 1.61 -6.65 -4.22
N PRO A 599 2.23 -5.49 -4.52
CA PRO A 599 2.05 -4.83 -5.82
C PRO A 599 2.37 -5.73 -7.03
N ASN A 600 3.35 -6.63 -6.91
CA ASN A 600 3.72 -7.54 -8.01
C ASN A 600 2.58 -8.50 -8.37
N GLY A 601 1.94 -9.11 -7.37
CA GLY A 601 0.83 -10.02 -7.60
C GLY A 601 -0.43 -9.32 -8.13
N LEU A 602 -0.71 -8.11 -7.63
CA LEU A 602 -1.84 -7.31 -8.13
C LEU A 602 -1.65 -6.96 -9.61
N ASN A 603 -0.44 -6.63 -10.02
CA ASN A 603 -0.12 -6.35 -11.43
C ASN A 603 -0.23 -7.61 -12.31
N LEU A 604 0.27 -8.77 -11.87
CA LEU A 604 0.06 -10.03 -12.58
C LEU A 604 -1.42 -10.38 -12.74
N LEU A 605 -2.20 -10.22 -11.68
CA LEU A 605 -3.64 -10.41 -11.73
C LEU A 605 -4.32 -9.41 -12.67
N ALA A 606 -3.86 -8.16 -12.71
CA ALA A 606 -4.38 -7.16 -13.64
C ALA A 606 -4.10 -7.56 -15.10
N LEU A 607 -2.93 -8.13 -15.41
CA LEU A 607 -2.65 -8.66 -16.75
C LEU A 607 -3.58 -9.81 -17.14
N THR A 608 -3.85 -10.75 -16.22
CA THR A 608 -4.81 -11.83 -16.50
C THR A 608 -6.20 -11.26 -16.82
N ASP A 609 -6.62 -10.18 -16.13
CA ASP A 609 -7.89 -9.55 -16.41
C ASP A 609 -7.87 -8.83 -17.77
N VAL A 610 -6.79 -8.13 -18.12
CA VAL A 610 -6.60 -7.53 -19.45
C VAL A 610 -6.77 -8.59 -20.53
N HIS A 611 -6.09 -9.71 -20.38
CA HIS A 611 -6.12 -10.82 -21.33
C HIS A 611 -7.53 -11.42 -21.52
N THR A 612 -8.29 -11.54 -20.41
CA THR A 612 -9.69 -11.99 -20.46
C THR A 612 -10.69 -10.94 -20.97
N GLY A 613 -10.24 -9.72 -21.22
CA GLY A 613 -11.07 -8.59 -21.65
C GLY A 613 -11.77 -7.85 -20.51
N ASP A 614 -11.50 -8.17 -19.25
CA ASP A 614 -12.02 -7.44 -18.08
C ASP A 614 -11.08 -6.26 -17.74
N LEU A 615 -10.93 -5.33 -18.69
CA LEU A 615 -10.11 -4.11 -18.55
C LEU A 615 -10.52 -3.27 -17.34
N ARG A 616 -11.76 -3.45 -16.89
CA ARG A 616 -12.36 -2.86 -15.72
C ARG A 616 -11.72 -3.34 -14.42
N THR A 617 -11.65 -4.66 -14.22
CA THR A 617 -11.07 -5.23 -13.00
C THR A 617 -9.55 -5.03 -12.99
N ALA A 618 -8.91 -5.05 -14.16
CA ALA A 618 -7.50 -4.70 -14.31
C ALA A 618 -7.20 -3.30 -13.73
N ASP A 619 -7.95 -2.28 -14.14
CA ASP A 619 -7.83 -0.89 -13.67
C ASP A 619 -7.92 -0.77 -12.13
N ALA A 620 -8.86 -1.51 -11.53
CA ALA A 620 -9.03 -1.53 -10.08
C ALA A 620 -7.82 -2.14 -9.35
N ARG A 621 -7.21 -3.20 -9.90
CA ARG A 621 -6.02 -3.85 -9.32
C ARG A 621 -4.77 -2.99 -9.46
N ILE A 622 -4.62 -2.30 -10.59
CA ILE A 622 -3.52 -1.34 -10.84
C ILE A 622 -3.60 -0.18 -9.84
N ALA A 623 -4.78 0.41 -9.66
CA ALA A 623 -4.98 1.49 -8.70
C ALA A 623 -4.67 1.06 -7.25
N GLU A 624 -5.03 -0.17 -6.87
CA GLU A 624 -4.66 -0.74 -5.57
C GLU A 624 -3.13 -0.89 -5.43
N ALA A 625 -2.46 -1.42 -6.45
CA ALA A 625 -1.02 -1.59 -6.45
C ALA A 625 -0.28 -0.24 -6.30
N TYR A 626 -0.72 0.81 -7.00
CA TYR A 626 -0.13 2.15 -6.88
C TYR A 626 -0.28 2.74 -5.49
N ALA A 627 -1.48 2.66 -4.91
CA ALA A 627 -1.73 3.17 -3.56
C ALA A 627 -0.84 2.49 -2.51
N ILE A 628 -0.55 1.20 -2.69
CA ILE A 628 0.38 0.46 -1.82
C ILE A 628 1.81 0.93 -2.04
N SER A 629 2.28 1.02 -3.28
CA SER A 629 3.64 1.49 -3.61
C SER A 629 3.91 2.90 -3.07
N GLU A 630 2.95 3.81 -3.23
CA GLU A 630 3.04 5.18 -2.70
C GLU A 630 3.16 5.19 -1.17
N ALA A 631 2.34 4.41 -0.47
CA ALA A 631 2.33 4.34 0.99
C ALA A 631 3.64 3.81 1.60
N ILE A 632 4.46 3.08 0.83
CA ILE A 632 5.74 2.51 1.27
C ILE A 632 6.94 3.22 0.62
N GLY A 633 6.73 4.37 -0.02
CA GLY A 633 7.79 5.15 -0.67
C GLY A 633 8.46 4.43 -1.85
N ALA A 634 7.78 3.46 -2.45
CA ALA A 634 8.29 2.71 -3.60
C ALA A 634 7.78 3.30 -4.92
N PRO A 635 8.61 3.23 -5.98
CA PRO A 635 8.14 3.58 -7.31
C PRO A 635 7.02 2.63 -7.75
N GLY A 636 5.92 3.19 -8.25
CA GLY A 636 4.81 2.42 -8.80
C GLY A 636 5.22 1.57 -10.01
N ILE A 637 4.50 0.48 -10.24
CA ILE A 637 4.71 -0.43 -11.37
C ILE A 637 3.81 0.04 -12.52
N THR A 638 4.42 0.52 -13.60
CA THR A 638 3.74 1.25 -14.69
C THR A 638 3.40 0.41 -15.92
N TYR A 639 3.94 -0.80 -16.02
CA TYR A 639 3.85 -1.56 -17.26
C TYR A 639 2.42 -2.06 -17.58
N VAL A 640 1.67 -2.54 -16.58
CA VAL A 640 0.29 -3.03 -16.81
C VAL A 640 -0.64 -1.88 -17.19
N ASP A 641 -0.42 -0.71 -16.58
CA ASP A 641 -1.17 0.50 -16.87
C ASP A 641 -0.96 0.96 -18.32
N CYS A 642 0.28 0.86 -18.82
CA CYS A 642 0.58 1.11 -20.23
C CYS A 642 -0.21 0.15 -21.15
N LEU A 643 -0.27 -1.14 -20.82
CA LEU A 643 -1.01 -2.13 -21.60
C LEU A 643 -2.52 -1.90 -21.54
N LEU A 644 -3.05 -1.52 -20.37
CA LEU A 644 -4.47 -1.16 -20.21
C LEU A 644 -4.84 0.03 -21.10
N HIS A 645 -4.03 1.09 -21.10
CA HIS A 645 -4.23 2.26 -21.95
C HIS A 645 -4.09 1.93 -23.45
N ALA A 646 -3.16 1.04 -23.81
CA ALA A 646 -3.01 0.57 -25.18
C ALA A 646 -4.27 -0.14 -25.68
N TRP A 647 -4.80 -1.08 -24.90
CA TRP A 647 -6.05 -1.77 -25.24
C TRP A 647 -7.24 -0.81 -25.32
N ARG A 648 -7.33 0.14 -24.38
CA ARG A 648 -8.35 1.21 -24.39
C ARG A 648 -8.24 2.13 -25.61
N GLY A 649 -7.14 2.11 -26.36
CA GLY A 649 -6.93 2.98 -27.51
C GLY A 649 -6.59 4.43 -27.14
N ASP A 650 -6.13 4.69 -25.91
CA ASP A 650 -5.84 6.03 -25.41
C ASP A 650 -4.41 6.45 -25.78
N GLU A 651 -4.25 6.95 -27.01
CA GLU A 651 -2.96 7.42 -27.53
C GLU A 651 -2.38 8.59 -26.72
N THR A 652 -3.23 9.44 -26.13
CA THR A 652 -2.76 10.61 -25.38
C THR A 652 -2.21 10.20 -24.02
N ALA A 653 -2.93 9.35 -23.28
CA ALA A 653 -2.46 8.85 -21.99
C ALA A 653 -1.19 8.01 -22.15
N LEU A 654 -1.16 7.09 -23.12
CA LEU A 654 0.02 6.25 -23.34
C LEU A 654 1.26 7.10 -23.69
N GLN A 655 1.11 8.13 -24.52
CA GLN A 655 2.23 9.02 -24.86
C GLN A 655 2.75 9.77 -23.62
N ALA A 656 1.88 10.29 -22.76
CA ALA A 656 2.30 10.97 -21.53
C ALA A 656 3.06 10.03 -20.58
N MET A 657 2.66 8.76 -20.50
CA MET A 657 3.37 7.74 -19.74
C MET A 657 4.74 7.45 -20.34
N ILE A 658 4.85 7.29 -21.66
CA ILE A 658 6.13 7.07 -22.36
C ILE A 658 7.10 8.23 -22.09
N ASP A 659 6.65 9.47 -22.20
CA ASP A 659 7.47 10.67 -21.99
C ASP A 659 8.05 10.73 -20.56
N THR A 660 7.35 10.14 -19.60
CA THR A 660 7.76 10.07 -18.18
C THR A 660 8.63 8.84 -17.89
N GLU A 661 8.20 7.67 -18.35
CA GLU A 661 8.78 6.38 -17.97
C GLU A 661 10.03 6.02 -18.76
N TYR A 662 10.11 6.41 -20.04
CA TYR A 662 11.23 6.07 -20.89
C TYR A 662 12.57 6.63 -20.36
N PRO A 663 12.70 7.95 -20.05
CA PRO A 663 13.94 8.49 -19.50
C PRO A 663 14.32 7.87 -18.15
N ARG A 664 13.31 7.59 -17.31
CA ARG A 664 13.48 6.96 -15.99
C ARG A 664 14.03 5.54 -16.12
N ALA A 665 13.43 4.73 -16.99
CA ALA A 665 13.84 3.36 -17.22
C ALA A 665 15.27 3.28 -17.77
N VAL A 666 15.65 4.18 -18.69
CA VAL A 666 17.03 4.28 -19.19
C VAL A 666 18.00 4.64 -18.06
N ALA A 667 17.69 5.67 -17.26
CA ALA A 667 18.55 6.11 -16.16
C ALA A 667 18.78 5.03 -15.08
N ASN A 668 17.76 4.20 -14.84
CA ASN A 668 17.80 3.13 -13.84
C ASN A 668 18.32 1.77 -14.37
N GLY A 669 18.51 1.63 -15.69
CA GLY A 669 18.87 0.35 -16.31
C GLY A 669 17.73 -0.67 -16.33
N GLU A 670 16.48 -0.20 -16.41
CA GLU A 670 15.27 -1.04 -16.41
C GLU A 670 14.87 -1.41 -17.83
N GLY A 671 15.63 -2.32 -18.44
CA GLY A 671 15.40 -2.79 -19.80
C GLY A 671 13.98 -3.28 -20.08
N GLY A 672 13.43 -4.09 -19.18
CA GLY A 672 12.08 -4.63 -19.31
C GLY A 672 11.00 -3.54 -19.36
N SER A 673 11.15 -2.45 -18.61
CA SER A 673 10.17 -1.35 -18.66
C SER A 673 10.12 -0.70 -20.05
N LEU A 674 11.24 -0.66 -20.78
CA LEU A 674 11.25 -0.20 -22.17
C LEU A 674 10.49 -1.17 -23.08
N THR A 675 10.74 -2.47 -22.89
CA THR A 675 10.06 -3.54 -23.64
C THR A 675 8.55 -3.55 -23.40
N SER A 676 8.09 -3.22 -22.18
CA SER A 676 6.65 -3.04 -21.88
C SER A 676 6.03 -1.88 -22.66
N LEU A 677 6.74 -0.75 -22.75
CA LEU A 677 6.26 0.43 -23.47
C LEU A 677 6.13 0.14 -24.97
N GLU A 678 7.08 -0.61 -25.53
CA GLU A 678 7.07 -1.04 -26.93
C GLU A 678 5.91 -2.00 -27.22
N LEU A 679 5.64 -2.96 -26.31
CA LEU A 679 4.47 -3.83 -26.41
C LEU A 679 3.16 -3.03 -26.42
N ALA A 680 3.01 -2.11 -25.47
CA ALA A 680 1.84 -1.24 -25.37
C ALA A 680 1.67 -0.38 -26.65
N GLN A 681 2.76 0.16 -27.20
CA GLN A 681 2.72 0.87 -28.48
C GLN A 681 2.30 -0.06 -29.64
N GLY A 682 2.83 -1.28 -29.69
CA GLY A 682 2.45 -2.30 -30.68
C GLY A 682 0.95 -2.56 -30.68
N ILE A 683 0.39 -2.92 -29.51
CA ILE A 683 -1.04 -3.16 -29.31
C ILE A 683 -1.86 -1.93 -29.72
N LEU A 684 -1.50 -0.74 -29.24
CA LEU A 684 -2.21 0.50 -29.54
C LEU A 684 -2.25 0.77 -31.04
N TYR A 685 -1.09 0.74 -31.69
CA TYR A 685 -0.99 1.11 -33.10
C TYR A 685 -1.56 0.04 -34.03
N ASN A 686 -1.46 -1.24 -33.68
CA ASN A 686 -2.18 -2.29 -34.39
C ASN A 686 -3.70 -2.11 -34.22
N GLY A 687 -4.18 -1.83 -33.00
CA GLY A 687 -5.60 -1.55 -32.76
C GLY A 687 -6.13 -0.36 -33.55
N LEU A 688 -5.34 0.70 -33.68
CA LEU A 688 -5.71 1.89 -34.46
C LEU A 688 -5.54 1.72 -35.98
N GLY A 689 -4.96 0.61 -36.45
CA GLY A 689 -4.62 0.39 -37.86
C GLY A 689 -3.45 1.23 -38.38
N LYS A 690 -2.55 1.67 -37.50
CA LYS A 690 -1.34 2.44 -37.80
C LYS A 690 -0.12 1.50 -37.90
N TRP A 691 -0.15 0.55 -38.82
CA TRP A 691 0.78 -0.59 -38.91
C TRP A 691 2.25 -0.18 -39.00
N GLU A 692 2.59 0.90 -39.71
CA GLU A 692 3.97 1.39 -39.80
C GLU A 692 4.51 1.84 -38.44
N ARG A 693 3.67 2.46 -37.60
CA ARG A 693 4.04 2.88 -36.24
C ARG A 693 4.15 1.67 -35.31
N ALA A 694 3.26 0.69 -35.46
CA ALA A 694 3.34 -0.56 -34.70
C ALA A 694 4.63 -1.32 -35.00
N LEU A 695 4.98 -1.47 -36.28
CA LEU A 695 6.22 -2.11 -36.73
C LEU A 695 7.46 -1.38 -36.22
N ALA A 696 7.48 -0.04 -36.32
CA ALA A 696 8.60 0.77 -35.84
C ALA A 696 8.78 0.70 -34.33
N ALA A 697 7.69 0.74 -33.56
CA ALA A 697 7.71 0.66 -32.10
C ALA A 697 8.21 -0.71 -31.60
N THR A 698 7.84 -1.79 -32.29
CA THR A 698 8.17 -3.16 -31.87
C THR A 698 9.46 -3.70 -32.48
N ALA A 699 10.05 -3.02 -33.47
CA ALA A 699 11.30 -3.46 -34.12
C ALA A 699 12.48 -3.72 -33.15
N PRO A 700 12.74 -2.90 -32.11
CA PRO A 700 13.83 -3.14 -31.17
C PRO A 700 13.73 -4.49 -30.44
N THR A 701 12.52 -5.01 -30.26
CA THR A 701 12.27 -6.30 -29.59
C THR A 701 12.73 -7.50 -30.41
N GLN A 702 12.97 -7.35 -31.72
CA GLN A 702 13.31 -8.47 -32.60
C GLN A 702 14.76 -8.93 -32.48
N GLU A 703 15.64 -8.01 -32.08
CA GLU A 703 17.07 -8.25 -31.92
C GLU A 703 17.39 -9.12 -30.69
N ARG A 704 16.43 -9.28 -29.77
CA ARG A 704 16.61 -9.99 -28.51
C ARG A 704 15.41 -10.88 -28.24
N ASP A 705 15.66 -12.17 -28.07
CA ASP A 705 14.62 -13.12 -27.71
C ASP A 705 14.25 -12.94 -26.21
N GLU A 706 13.52 -11.86 -25.90
CA GLU A 706 13.14 -11.47 -24.54
C GLU A 706 11.95 -12.31 -24.08
N ILE A 707 12.16 -13.08 -23.01
CA ILE A 707 11.18 -13.99 -22.40
C ILE A 707 10.79 -13.45 -21.01
N GLY A 708 9.56 -13.71 -20.54
CA GLY A 708 8.89 -13.10 -19.38
C GLY A 708 7.62 -12.36 -19.80
N TYR A 709 7.29 -11.24 -19.12
CA TYR A 709 6.18 -10.30 -19.44
C TYR A 709 6.08 -9.81 -20.91
N TYR A 710 7.01 -10.23 -21.77
CA TYR A 710 7.26 -9.74 -23.13
C TYR A 710 7.10 -10.82 -24.20
N ALA A 711 6.72 -12.05 -23.82
CA ALA A 711 6.56 -13.18 -24.74
C ALA A 711 5.62 -12.88 -25.92
N PHE A 712 4.74 -11.88 -25.80
CA PHE A 712 3.78 -11.44 -26.81
C PHE A 712 4.30 -10.36 -27.77
N ASN A 713 5.47 -9.76 -27.54
CA ASN A 713 6.03 -8.75 -28.45
C ASN A 713 6.18 -9.19 -29.91
N PRO A 714 6.64 -10.43 -30.18
CA PRO A 714 6.68 -10.93 -31.55
C PRO A 714 5.32 -10.91 -32.24
N VAL A 715 4.21 -11.11 -31.51
CA VAL A 715 2.85 -11.11 -32.08
C VAL A 715 2.54 -9.77 -32.74
N GLU A 716 2.77 -8.66 -32.01
CA GLU A 716 2.49 -7.32 -32.52
C GLU A 716 3.39 -6.95 -33.71
N TYR A 717 4.66 -7.36 -33.68
CA TYR A 717 5.60 -7.15 -34.77
C TYR A 717 5.24 -7.95 -36.03
N ILE A 718 4.95 -9.25 -35.89
CA ILE A 718 4.58 -10.15 -36.99
C ILE A 718 3.27 -9.67 -37.64
N GLU A 719 2.26 -9.31 -36.83
CA GLU A 719 1.01 -8.76 -37.34
C GLU A 719 1.24 -7.49 -38.14
N ALA A 720 1.97 -6.50 -37.59
CA ALA A 720 2.26 -5.25 -38.29
C ALA A 720 3.03 -5.49 -39.60
N ALA A 721 4.03 -6.39 -39.60
CA ALA A 721 4.79 -6.76 -40.79
C ALA A 721 3.91 -7.43 -41.85
N ALA A 722 3.06 -8.39 -41.46
CA ALA A 722 2.13 -9.07 -42.36
C ALA A 722 1.10 -8.10 -42.97
N ARG A 723 0.56 -7.18 -42.18
CA ARG A 723 -0.37 -6.13 -42.63
C ARG A 723 0.25 -5.18 -43.67
N LEU A 724 1.56 -4.98 -43.61
CA LEU A 724 2.33 -4.19 -44.57
C LEU A 724 2.86 -5.00 -45.77
N GLY A 725 2.56 -6.31 -45.85
CA GLY A 725 3.08 -7.20 -46.88
C GLY A 725 4.59 -7.47 -46.76
N ARG A 726 5.18 -7.22 -45.59
CA ARG A 726 6.61 -7.40 -45.28
C ARG A 726 6.87 -8.77 -44.69
N ASN A 727 6.50 -9.82 -45.42
CA ASN A 727 6.68 -11.21 -45.00
C ASN A 727 8.16 -11.58 -44.79
N ASP A 728 9.08 -10.84 -45.43
CA ASP A 728 10.53 -10.93 -45.23
C ASP A 728 10.92 -10.67 -43.76
N LEU A 729 10.28 -9.69 -43.13
CA LEU A 729 10.55 -9.32 -41.74
C LEU A 729 9.89 -10.28 -40.75
N ALA A 730 8.73 -10.84 -41.11
CA ALA A 730 7.95 -11.72 -40.24
C ALA A 730 8.47 -13.16 -40.18
N ALA A 731 9.21 -13.64 -41.19
CA ALA A 731 9.57 -15.04 -41.32
C ALA A 731 10.36 -15.62 -40.13
N ALA A 732 11.45 -14.96 -39.72
CA ALA A 732 12.29 -15.45 -38.61
C ALA A 732 11.59 -15.34 -37.23
N PRO A 733 10.91 -14.23 -36.88
CA PRO A 733 10.10 -14.16 -35.67
C PRO A 733 8.98 -15.20 -35.62
N MET A 734 8.30 -15.42 -36.75
CA MET A 734 7.23 -16.42 -36.85
C MET A 734 7.76 -17.84 -36.65
N GLN A 735 8.94 -18.17 -37.20
CA GLN A 735 9.56 -19.48 -36.97
C GLN A 735 9.87 -19.70 -35.48
N ARG A 736 10.42 -18.70 -34.78
CA ARG A 736 10.68 -18.79 -33.33
C ARG A 736 9.40 -18.99 -32.52
N LEU A 737 8.32 -18.29 -32.90
CA LEU A 737 7.01 -18.46 -32.28
C LEU A 737 6.44 -19.87 -32.50
N HIS A 738 6.55 -20.39 -33.74
CA HIS A 738 6.11 -21.75 -34.08
C HIS A 738 6.84 -22.81 -33.26
N GLU A 739 8.17 -22.71 -33.13
CA GLU A 739 8.97 -23.65 -32.34
C GLU A 739 8.54 -23.72 -30.87
N ARG A 740 8.07 -22.59 -30.31
CA ARG A 740 7.53 -22.52 -28.95
C ARG A 740 6.14 -23.15 -28.84
N VAL A 741 5.20 -22.64 -29.62
CA VAL A 741 3.81 -23.15 -29.59
C VAL A 741 3.74 -24.64 -29.92
N ALA A 742 4.60 -25.15 -30.79
CA ALA A 742 4.68 -26.59 -31.10
C ALA A 742 5.20 -27.44 -29.92
N ALA A 743 6.03 -26.90 -29.03
CA ALA A 743 6.56 -27.61 -27.87
C ALA A 743 5.54 -27.69 -26.71
N HIS A 744 4.65 -26.71 -26.60
CA HIS A 744 3.49 -26.74 -25.71
C HIS A 744 2.25 -26.11 -26.37
N PRO A 745 1.45 -26.90 -27.12
CA PRO A 745 0.28 -26.37 -27.80
C PRO A 745 -0.83 -26.09 -26.79
N THR A 746 -1.12 -24.81 -26.54
CA THR A 746 -2.27 -24.36 -25.77
C THR A 746 -3.31 -23.71 -26.69
N PRO A 747 -4.61 -23.69 -26.31
CA PRO A 747 -5.64 -23.02 -27.11
C PRO A 747 -5.30 -21.56 -27.46
N TRP A 748 -4.67 -20.84 -26.52
CA TRP A 748 -4.22 -19.47 -26.72
C TRP A 748 -3.02 -19.38 -27.67
N GLY A 749 -1.97 -20.18 -27.44
CA GLY A 749 -0.78 -20.20 -28.27
C GLY A 749 -1.08 -20.60 -29.71
N SER A 750 -1.71 -21.75 -29.91
CA SER A 750 -2.07 -22.26 -31.25
C SER A 750 -3.05 -21.34 -31.97
N GLY A 751 -4.00 -20.75 -31.23
CA GLY A 751 -4.94 -19.81 -31.79
C GLY A 751 -4.28 -18.52 -32.30
N THR A 752 -3.38 -17.95 -31.50
CA THR A 752 -2.61 -16.75 -31.87
C THR A 752 -1.68 -17.04 -33.04
N GLU A 753 -1.00 -18.19 -33.02
CA GLU A 753 -0.13 -18.64 -34.10
C GLU A 753 -0.88 -18.74 -35.44
N ASN A 754 -2.02 -19.44 -35.44
CA ASN A 754 -2.86 -19.60 -36.62
C ASN A 754 -3.37 -18.25 -37.16
N ARG A 755 -3.68 -17.28 -36.29
CA ARG A 755 -4.04 -15.92 -36.73
C ARG A 755 -2.91 -15.26 -37.51
N LEU A 756 -1.68 -15.38 -37.04
CA LEU A 756 -0.51 -14.79 -37.70
C LEU A 756 -0.17 -15.52 -39.01
N LEU A 757 -0.27 -16.86 -39.03
CA LEU A 757 -0.12 -17.66 -40.26
C LEU A 757 -1.15 -17.25 -41.32
N ALA A 758 -2.40 -17.03 -40.92
CA ALA A 758 -3.45 -16.56 -41.83
C ALA A 758 -3.12 -15.19 -42.44
N LEU A 759 -2.64 -14.24 -41.62
CA LEU A 759 -2.21 -12.93 -42.10
C LEU A 759 -1.04 -13.00 -43.08
N LEU A 760 -0.07 -13.88 -42.82
CA LEU A 760 1.10 -14.08 -43.68
C LEU A 760 0.76 -14.79 -45.00
N ALA A 761 -0.19 -15.72 -44.98
CA ALA A 761 -0.72 -16.39 -46.16
C ALA A 761 -1.45 -15.40 -47.09
N GLY A 762 -1.99 -14.30 -46.56
CA GLY A 762 -2.57 -13.21 -47.35
C GLY A 762 -3.83 -13.67 -48.10
N GLU A 763 -3.79 -13.62 -49.43
CA GLU A 763 -4.93 -14.02 -50.30
C GLU A 763 -4.86 -15.49 -50.76
N GLN A 764 -3.96 -16.30 -50.17
CA GLN A 764 -3.89 -17.73 -50.48
C GLN A 764 -5.11 -18.48 -49.92
N GLU A 765 -5.51 -19.57 -50.59
CA GLU A 765 -6.66 -20.40 -50.17
C GLU A 765 -6.44 -21.02 -48.78
N THR A 766 -5.19 -21.30 -48.42
CA THR A 766 -4.79 -21.80 -47.09
C THR A 766 -5.05 -20.79 -45.95
N ALA A 767 -5.19 -19.50 -46.24
CA ALA A 767 -5.44 -18.47 -45.23
C ALA A 767 -6.79 -18.66 -44.53
N GLU A 768 -7.81 -19.14 -45.26
CA GLU A 768 -9.14 -19.40 -44.69
C GLU A 768 -9.10 -20.49 -43.62
N THR A 769 -8.38 -21.59 -43.89
CA THR A 769 -8.19 -22.67 -42.93
C THR A 769 -7.55 -22.17 -41.64
N TYR A 770 -6.46 -21.40 -41.75
CA TYR A 770 -5.79 -20.84 -40.57
C TYR A 770 -6.67 -19.85 -39.79
N HIS A 771 -7.49 -19.05 -40.47
CA HIS A 771 -8.46 -18.19 -39.79
C HIS A 771 -9.49 -18.99 -38.98
N GLN A 772 -10.00 -20.07 -39.55
CA GLN A 772 -10.96 -20.96 -38.88
C GLN A 772 -10.31 -21.68 -37.69
N GLU A 773 -9.13 -22.29 -37.89
CA GLU A 773 -8.38 -22.98 -36.83
C GLU A 773 -7.99 -22.04 -35.69
N SER A 774 -7.70 -20.78 -36.00
CA SER A 774 -7.45 -19.75 -35.00
C SER A 774 -8.67 -19.49 -34.11
N ILE A 775 -9.85 -19.28 -34.73
CA ILE A 775 -11.10 -19.04 -34.02
C ILE A 775 -11.50 -20.29 -33.21
N ASP A 776 -11.39 -21.48 -33.78
CA ASP A 776 -11.75 -22.73 -33.12
C ASP A 776 -10.87 -22.98 -31.88
N SER A 777 -9.57 -22.74 -31.99
CA SER A 777 -8.63 -22.85 -30.87
C SER A 777 -8.95 -21.83 -29.77
N LEU A 778 -9.13 -20.56 -30.13
CA LEU A 778 -9.39 -19.49 -29.17
C LEU A 778 -10.79 -19.55 -28.55
N SER A 779 -11.75 -20.19 -29.20
CA SER A 779 -13.09 -20.40 -28.64
C SER A 779 -13.08 -21.24 -27.37
N GLY A 780 -12.04 -22.07 -27.18
CA GLY A 780 -11.81 -22.84 -25.93
C GLY A 780 -10.96 -22.12 -24.89
N SER A 781 -10.45 -20.91 -25.18
CA SER A 781 -9.58 -20.12 -24.32
C SER A 781 -10.34 -19.00 -23.61
N VAL A 782 -9.79 -18.49 -22.50
CA VAL A 782 -10.32 -17.30 -21.85
C VAL A 782 -9.79 -15.99 -22.47
N ALA A 783 -8.90 -16.06 -23.46
CA ALA A 783 -8.33 -14.94 -24.24
C ALA A 783 -9.36 -14.24 -25.15
N ARG A 784 -10.39 -13.63 -24.58
CA ARG A 784 -11.50 -13.05 -25.36
C ARG A 784 -11.04 -11.97 -26.34
N LEU A 785 -10.04 -11.18 -25.97
CA LEU A 785 -9.51 -10.13 -26.85
C LEU A 785 -8.76 -10.71 -28.05
N GLU A 786 -8.00 -11.80 -27.88
CA GLU A 786 -7.34 -12.48 -28.99
C GLU A 786 -8.35 -13.20 -29.90
N LEU A 787 -9.38 -13.81 -29.34
CA LEU A 787 -10.50 -14.37 -30.13
C LEU A 787 -11.15 -13.29 -31.01
N ALA A 788 -11.45 -12.13 -30.43
CA ALA A 788 -12.01 -11.00 -31.18
C ALA A 788 -11.07 -10.48 -32.28
N ARG A 789 -9.75 -10.51 -32.05
CA ARG A 789 -8.74 -10.19 -33.08
C ARG A 789 -8.77 -11.20 -34.22
N SER A 790 -8.93 -12.49 -33.95
CA SER A 790 -9.07 -13.52 -35.00
C SER A 790 -10.34 -13.32 -35.84
N HIS A 791 -11.47 -13.02 -35.20
CA HIS A 791 -12.70 -12.66 -35.89
C HIS A 791 -12.54 -11.42 -36.77
N LEU A 792 -11.87 -10.37 -36.25
CA LEU A 792 -11.58 -9.17 -37.02
C LEU A 792 -10.75 -9.48 -38.27
N ALA A 793 -9.63 -10.21 -38.10
CA ALA A 793 -8.74 -10.56 -39.20
C ALA A 793 -9.46 -11.40 -40.28
N TYR A 794 -10.26 -12.40 -39.88
CA TYR A 794 -11.01 -13.23 -40.83
C TYR A 794 -12.12 -12.46 -41.53
N GLY A 795 -12.85 -11.61 -40.82
CA GLY A 795 -13.88 -10.74 -41.39
C GLY A 795 -13.32 -9.79 -42.46
N GLU A 796 -12.15 -9.20 -42.22
CA GLU A 796 -11.43 -8.41 -43.22
C GLU A 796 -11.04 -9.22 -44.45
N TRP A 797 -10.51 -10.43 -44.23
CA TRP A 797 -10.13 -11.35 -45.30
C TRP A 797 -11.35 -11.71 -46.18
N LEU A 798 -12.47 -12.11 -45.57
CA LEU A 798 -13.72 -12.43 -46.26
C LEU A 798 -14.26 -11.24 -47.07
N ARG A 799 -14.16 -10.02 -46.53
CA ARG A 799 -14.56 -8.81 -47.25
C ARG A 799 -13.74 -8.62 -48.52
N ARG A 800 -12.41 -8.79 -48.45
CA ARG A 800 -11.50 -8.68 -49.61
C ARG A 800 -11.78 -9.78 -50.65
N HIS A 801 -12.17 -10.96 -50.20
CA HIS A 801 -12.60 -12.09 -51.05
C HIS A 801 -14.05 -11.97 -51.58
N ARG A 802 -14.66 -10.78 -51.48
CA ARG A 802 -16.02 -10.48 -51.97
C ARG A 802 -17.09 -11.36 -51.34
N ARG A 803 -16.91 -11.76 -50.07
CA ARG A 803 -17.90 -12.48 -49.23
C ARG A 803 -18.44 -11.58 -48.10
N PRO A 804 -19.07 -10.43 -48.42
CA PRO A 804 -19.48 -9.45 -47.41
C PRO A 804 -20.62 -9.91 -46.49
N ARG A 805 -21.32 -11.01 -46.80
CA ARG A 805 -22.33 -11.58 -45.89
C ARG A 805 -21.67 -12.27 -44.71
N GLU A 806 -20.75 -13.19 -45.00
CA GLU A 806 -19.99 -13.92 -43.99
C GLU A 806 -19.03 -12.99 -43.24
N ALA A 807 -18.40 -12.04 -43.94
CA ALA A 807 -17.55 -11.03 -43.31
C ALA A 807 -18.27 -10.28 -42.18
N ARG A 808 -19.55 -9.93 -42.36
CA ARG A 808 -20.33 -9.20 -41.36
C ARG A 808 -20.50 -9.98 -40.07
N GLU A 809 -20.72 -11.29 -40.13
CA GLU A 809 -20.88 -12.13 -38.93
C GLU A 809 -19.62 -12.11 -38.05
N HIS A 810 -18.44 -12.20 -38.66
CA HIS A 810 -17.18 -12.13 -37.91
C HIS A 810 -16.86 -10.71 -37.44
N LEU A 811 -17.10 -9.68 -38.27
CA LEU A 811 -16.84 -8.28 -37.91
C LEU A 811 -17.79 -7.78 -36.81
N ASP A 812 -19.05 -8.22 -36.81
CA ASP A 812 -20.02 -7.95 -35.74
C ASP A 812 -19.52 -8.58 -34.43
N SER A 813 -19.17 -9.88 -34.44
CA SER A 813 -18.63 -10.57 -33.25
C SER A 813 -17.37 -9.89 -32.69
N ALA A 814 -16.44 -9.49 -33.55
CA ALA A 814 -15.24 -8.76 -33.14
C ALA A 814 -15.60 -7.40 -32.51
N HIS A 815 -16.46 -6.62 -33.17
CA HIS A 815 -16.88 -5.31 -32.66
C HIS A 815 -17.59 -5.42 -31.30
N GLU A 816 -18.50 -6.38 -31.14
CA GLU A 816 -19.24 -6.60 -29.90
C GLU A 816 -18.29 -6.91 -28.73
N VAL A 817 -17.32 -7.82 -28.91
CA VAL A 817 -16.37 -8.18 -27.86
C VAL A 817 -15.46 -7.00 -27.50
N PHE A 818 -14.86 -6.32 -28.49
CA PHE A 818 -13.97 -5.19 -28.22
C PHE A 818 -14.72 -4.02 -27.57
N ALA A 819 -15.92 -3.69 -28.04
CA ALA A 819 -16.71 -2.61 -27.49
C ALA A 819 -17.13 -2.92 -26.03
N ALA A 820 -17.54 -4.15 -25.75
CA ALA A 820 -17.90 -4.57 -24.39
C ALA A 820 -16.71 -4.52 -23.43
N ALA A 821 -15.52 -4.91 -23.88
CA ALA A 821 -14.29 -4.84 -23.10
C ALA A 821 -13.76 -3.40 -22.90
N GLY A 822 -14.21 -2.45 -23.72
CA GLY A 822 -13.67 -1.08 -23.77
C GLY A 822 -12.36 -0.96 -24.56
N ALA A 823 -12.06 -1.93 -25.44
CA ALA A 823 -10.88 -1.95 -26.28
C ALA A 823 -11.05 -1.07 -27.53
N MET A 824 -11.16 0.25 -27.33
CA MET A 824 -11.73 1.16 -28.33
C MET A 824 -10.92 1.30 -29.62
N GLY A 825 -9.60 1.07 -29.57
CA GLY A 825 -8.77 1.06 -30.77
C GLY A 825 -9.27 0.01 -31.77
N PHE A 826 -9.31 -1.25 -31.34
CA PHE A 826 -9.81 -2.37 -32.14
C PHE A 826 -11.31 -2.28 -32.41
N ALA A 827 -12.12 -1.82 -31.46
CA ALA A 827 -13.56 -1.66 -31.66
C ALA A 827 -13.87 -0.69 -32.80
N GLY A 828 -13.15 0.44 -32.84
CA GLY A 828 -13.27 1.43 -33.92
C GLY A 828 -12.77 0.89 -35.27
N HIS A 829 -11.74 0.05 -35.26
CA HIS A 829 -11.25 -0.62 -36.47
C HIS A 829 -12.26 -1.63 -37.03
N ALA A 830 -12.79 -2.51 -36.18
CA ALA A 830 -13.84 -3.46 -36.56
C ALA A 830 -15.09 -2.75 -37.11
N ALA A 831 -15.49 -1.63 -36.50
CA ALA A 831 -16.62 -0.83 -36.97
C ALA A 831 -16.41 -0.27 -38.39
N ARG A 832 -15.20 0.22 -38.71
CA ARG A 832 -14.87 0.72 -40.06
C ARG A 832 -14.93 -0.39 -41.11
N GLU A 833 -14.38 -1.57 -40.79
CA GLU A 833 -14.40 -2.72 -41.68
C GLU A 833 -15.83 -3.27 -41.88
N LEU A 834 -16.64 -3.26 -40.83
CA LEU A 834 -18.05 -3.65 -40.88
C LEU A 834 -18.87 -2.70 -41.77
N GLN A 835 -18.64 -1.39 -41.65
CA GLN A 835 -19.23 -0.39 -42.56
C GLN A 835 -18.81 -0.63 -44.01
N ALA A 836 -17.54 -0.94 -44.25
CA ALA A 836 -17.02 -1.25 -45.58
C ALA A 836 -17.61 -2.55 -46.17
N ALA A 837 -18.06 -3.49 -45.33
CA ALA A 837 -18.77 -4.71 -45.75
C ALA A 837 -20.28 -4.48 -46.00
N GLY A 838 -20.76 -3.23 -45.90
CA GLY A 838 -22.18 -2.88 -46.04
C GLY A 838 -23.02 -3.24 -44.81
N GLY A 839 -22.37 -3.52 -43.68
CA GLY A 839 -23.02 -3.61 -42.38
C GLY A 839 -23.13 -2.22 -41.75
N SER A 840 -23.95 -2.12 -40.72
CA SER A 840 -23.82 -1.03 -39.76
C SER A 840 -23.26 -1.66 -38.52
N ALA A 841 -22.15 -1.13 -37.99
CA ALA A 841 -21.88 -1.30 -36.58
C ALA A 841 -23.15 -0.89 -35.87
N ARG A 842 -23.74 -1.81 -35.10
CA ARG A 842 -24.67 -1.37 -34.09
C ARG A 842 -23.89 -0.30 -33.32
N PRO A 843 -24.47 0.89 -33.06
CA PRO A 843 -23.89 1.73 -32.03
C PRO A 843 -23.63 0.75 -30.92
N ALA A 844 -22.37 0.62 -30.48
CA ALA A 844 -22.05 -0.20 -29.32
C ALA A 844 -23.22 0.06 -28.41
N THR A 845 -23.98 -0.98 -28.08
CA THR A 845 -24.91 -0.81 -27.01
C THR A 845 -23.94 -0.38 -25.93
N SER A 846 -23.92 0.93 -25.68
CA SER A 846 -23.98 1.41 -24.35
C SER A 846 -25.22 0.72 -23.80
N SER A 847 -25.05 -0.59 -23.52
CA SER A 847 -25.53 -1.14 -22.31
C SER A 847 -25.08 -0.07 -21.37
N MET A 848 -26.07 0.50 -20.71
CA MET A 848 -25.78 1.52 -19.75
C MET A 848 -24.73 1.00 -18.72
N VAL A 849 -24.53 -0.32 -18.69
CA VAL A 849 -23.45 -1.11 -18.11
C VAL A 849 -22.04 -0.73 -18.61
N SER A 850 -21.81 -0.42 -19.89
CA SER A 850 -20.51 0.05 -20.40
C SER A 850 -20.13 1.47 -19.95
N ALA A 851 -21.12 2.27 -19.51
CA ALA A 851 -20.86 3.53 -18.82
C ALA A 851 -20.43 3.32 -17.36
N LEU A 852 -20.52 2.09 -16.85
CA LEU A 852 -20.09 1.72 -15.52
C LEU A 852 -18.58 1.49 -15.50
N SER A 853 -17.90 2.07 -14.52
CA SER A 853 -16.49 1.80 -14.25
C SER A 853 -16.26 0.36 -13.76
N GLY A 854 -14.99 -0.06 -13.68
CA GLY A 854 -14.58 -1.38 -13.18
C GLY A 854 -15.06 -1.76 -11.81
N ARG A 855 -15.37 -0.73 -11.04
CA ARG A 855 -15.94 -0.88 -9.71
C ARG A 855 -17.46 -0.97 -9.73
N GLU A 856 -18.11 -0.25 -10.64
CA GLU A 856 -19.57 -0.13 -10.69
C GLU A 856 -20.26 -1.39 -11.24
N LEU A 857 -19.80 -2.00 -12.34
CA LEU A 857 -20.39 -3.25 -12.84
C LEU A 857 -20.13 -4.44 -11.89
N LEU A 858 -18.99 -4.51 -11.19
CA LEU A 858 -18.69 -5.56 -10.20
C LEU A 858 -19.68 -5.51 -9.01
N ILE A 859 -20.07 -4.29 -8.60
CA ILE A 859 -21.13 -4.05 -7.64
C ILE A 859 -22.49 -4.45 -8.21
N ALA A 860 -22.78 -4.07 -9.47
CA ALA A 860 -24.04 -4.38 -10.13
C ALA A 860 -24.27 -5.90 -10.24
N THR A 861 -23.27 -6.67 -10.69
CA THR A 861 -23.34 -8.13 -10.90
C THR A 861 -23.65 -8.86 -9.60
N ARG A 862 -22.90 -8.55 -8.52
CA ARG A 862 -23.11 -9.16 -7.21
C ARG A 862 -24.53 -8.89 -6.66
N VAL A 863 -25.06 -7.68 -6.85
CA VAL A 863 -26.42 -7.33 -6.40
C VAL A 863 -27.49 -8.01 -7.26
N ALA A 864 -27.24 -8.21 -8.55
CA ALA A 864 -28.13 -8.96 -9.45
C ALA A 864 -28.17 -10.47 -9.12
N GLU A 865 -27.06 -11.06 -8.68
CA GLU A 865 -26.98 -12.45 -8.18
C GLU A 865 -27.69 -12.67 -6.83
N GLY A 866 -28.24 -11.60 -6.24
CA GLY A 866 -29.01 -11.66 -5.02
C GLY A 866 -28.26 -11.22 -3.76
N ALA A 867 -26.96 -10.96 -3.86
CA ALA A 867 -26.17 -10.50 -2.73
C ALA A 867 -26.69 -9.15 -2.20
N THR A 868 -26.79 -9.05 -0.88
CA THR A 868 -27.13 -7.82 -0.18
C THR A 868 -25.98 -6.82 -0.32
N SER A 869 -26.25 -5.52 -0.18
CA SER A 869 -25.17 -4.52 -0.20
C SER A 869 -24.09 -4.77 0.85
N ASN A 870 -24.41 -5.50 1.93
CA ASN A 870 -23.44 -5.92 2.94
C ASN A 870 -22.51 -7.02 2.40
N GLU A 871 -23.06 -8.01 1.70
CA GLU A 871 -22.27 -9.10 1.09
C GLU A 871 -21.44 -8.59 -0.09
N VAL A 872 -21.98 -7.67 -0.91
CA VAL A 872 -21.23 -7.01 -1.99
C VAL A 872 -20.11 -6.13 -1.42
N ALA A 873 -20.39 -5.40 -0.34
CA ALA A 873 -19.40 -4.60 0.38
C ALA A 873 -18.27 -5.46 0.96
N ALA A 874 -18.61 -6.61 1.54
CA ALA A 874 -17.67 -7.58 2.10
C ALA A 874 -16.80 -8.24 1.01
N ALA A 875 -17.38 -8.63 -0.12
CA ALA A 875 -16.67 -9.27 -1.23
C ALA A 875 -15.77 -8.31 -2.02
N LEU A 876 -16.13 -7.03 -2.08
CA LEU A 876 -15.42 -6.00 -2.84
C LEU A 876 -14.60 -5.07 -1.97
N PHE A 877 -14.51 -5.35 -0.67
CA PHE A 877 -13.68 -4.61 0.26
C PHE A 877 -14.00 -3.10 0.23
N ILE A 878 -15.28 -2.70 0.13
CA ILE A 878 -15.82 -1.31 0.08
C ILE A 878 -17.00 -1.16 1.06
N SER A 879 -17.45 0.05 1.45
CA SER A 879 -18.58 0.14 2.39
C SER A 879 -19.91 -0.21 1.75
N ARG A 880 -20.88 -0.63 2.55
CA ARG A 880 -22.28 -0.75 2.14
C ARG A 880 -22.79 0.56 1.52
N ARG A 881 -22.46 1.73 2.06
CA ARG A 881 -22.85 3.03 1.46
C ARG A 881 -22.15 3.30 0.15
N THR A 882 -20.92 2.85 -0.03
CA THR A 882 -20.18 2.93 -1.31
C THR A 882 -20.84 2.01 -2.33
N VAL A 883 -21.28 0.82 -1.92
CA VAL A 883 -22.13 -0.04 -2.73
C VAL A 883 -23.45 0.65 -3.05
N ASP A 884 -24.10 1.32 -2.10
CA ASP A 884 -25.40 1.99 -2.32
C ASP A 884 -25.26 3.30 -3.14
N ALA A 885 -24.14 4.00 -3.05
CA ALA A 885 -23.82 5.19 -3.85
C ALA A 885 -23.38 4.82 -5.28
N HIS A 886 -22.60 3.75 -5.41
CA HIS A 886 -22.37 3.12 -6.71
C HIS A 886 -23.69 2.60 -7.25
N LEU A 887 -24.57 1.96 -6.46
CA LEU A 887 -25.90 1.55 -6.91
C LEU A 887 -26.74 2.73 -7.36
N ARG A 888 -26.71 3.89 -6.69
CA ARG A 888 -27.39 5.11 -7.19
C ARG A 888 -26.81 5.62 -8.51
N THR A 889 -25.48 5.55 -8.65
CA THR A 889 -24.79 5.96 -9.87
C THR A 889 -25.02 4.95 -10.99
N ILE A 890 -25.05 3.66 -10.67
CA ILE A 890 -25.39 2.53 -11.53
C ILE A 890 -26.83 2.68 -11.95
N PHE A 891 -27.78 2.88 -11.05
CA PHE A 891 -29.20 3.12 -11.35
C PHE A 891 -29.40 4.32 -12.28
N ARG A 892 -28.68 5.42 -12.04
CA ARG A 892 -28.70 6.59 -12.94
C ARG A 892 -28.06 6.30 -14.29
N LYS A 893 -26.93 5.58 -14.33
CA LYS A 893 -26.23 5.24 -15.56
C LYS A 893 -27.06 4.24 -16.38
N LEU A 894 -27.65 3.23 -15.72
CA LEU A 894 -28.55 2.13 -16.14
C LEU A 894 -30.01 2.53 -16.38
N ASP A 895 -30.38 3.78 -16.11
CA ASP A 895 -31.77 4.26 -16.18
C ASP A 895 -32.79 3.32 -15.50
N ILE A 896 -32.43 2.76 -14.34
CA ILE A 896 -33.29 1.91 -13.50
C ILE A 896 -33.51 2.54 -12.13
N THR A 897 -34.56 2.10 -11.43
CA THR A 897 -35.00 2.72 -10.17
C THR A 897 -34.89 1.79 -8.96
N SER A 898 -34.68 0.49 -9.17
CA SER A 898 -34.69 -0.49 -8.07
C SER A 898 -33.73 -1.68 -8.25
N ARG A 899 -33.35 -2.30 -7.12
CA ARG A 899 -32.60 -3.57 -7.12
C ARG A 899 -33.37 -4.72 -7.77
N ARG A 900 -34.72 -4.67 -7.74
CA ARG A 900 -35.55 -5.68 -8.39
C ARG A 900 -35.41 -5.61 -9.91
N GLU A 901 -35.36 -4.39 -10.46
CA GLU A 901 -35.07 -4.15 -11.87
C GLU A 901 -33.64 -4.56 -12.23
N LEU A 902 -32.66 -4.29 -11.37
CA LEU A 902 -31.26 -4.72 -11.55
C LEU A 902 -31.13 -6.25 -11.62
N ARG A 903 -31.90 -7.01 -10.82
CA ARG A 903 -31.92 -8.50 -10.87
C ARG A 903 -32.51 -9.06 -12.16
N SER A 904 -33.32 -8.28 -12.86
CA SER A 904 -33.86 -8.61 -14.18
C SER A 904 -33.09 -7.93 -15.32
N PHE A 905 -32.00 -7.21 -15.00
CA PHE A 905 -31.18 -6.48 -15.96
C PHE A 905 -30.03 -7.37 -16.42
N ASP A 906 -29.80 -7.43 -17.74
CA ASP A 906 -28.69 -8.19 -18.30
C ASP A 906 -27.37 -7.42 -18.06
N LEU A 907 -26.52 -7.97 -17.20
CA LEU A 907 -25.23 -7.40 -16.78
C LEU A 907 -24.03 -8.19 -17.35
N THR A 908 -24.31 -9.17 -18.22
CA THR A 908 -23.33 -10.09 -18.82
C THR A 908 -22.64 -9.50 -20.04
#